data_AF-A0A395GZ72-F1
#
_entry.id   AF-A0A395GZ72-F1
#
_cell.length_a   1.000
_cell.length_b   1.000
_cell.length_c   1.000
_cell.angle_alpha   90.00
_cell.angle_beta   90.00
_cell.angle_gamma   90.00
#
_symmetry.space_group_name_H-M   'P 1'
#
loop_
_entity.id
_entity.type
_entity.pdbx_description
1 polymer ?
#
loop_
_entity_poly.entity_id
_entity_poly.type
_entity_poly.pdbx_seq_one_letter_code
_entity_poly.pdbx_strand_id
1 'polypeptide(L)'
;MSQQVDAVSPLPVVPMSLPSQSDGQLVSDLYASGGKGSLRYVFLHGNHAPTHHQETNIEGKVTLFNGQGEIVFEENPGRPSARYRFADGSCVAVDDQPCPYLPARKFVETLLRNVSVPALLVVEVPKDEAKLSSESDDFLYLSLLVLGRSDLDPISTADRTYLEEMSHSFVQNFVTAMARESDSFLPGDAHNLAHEIAGWIMTTAAGESSLHAFLDLSMQKAISTHRSLTINLLDRCTTRVSQVDDTGWHQSANQGDISGAPPERGPISAIAVQIQPFMGWVMFMKMTARTRIWPLCHGVAYVKGQASGRLMASPLELSFWGGVDPQTGQVIDQHHPLRGQFLQDRILAIPGGRGSCSGSGVMLELLLNNKGPGAVLFERREDILTLGVMIAEEIFKKAIPVVVLNPGDFPQLLRLDGKLMSVVGGDIFHYELPETIQNNSHSDQAMTFPKIHLSEVDKKLVQGEYGEAARVAMRIVLRMAELLGARDLIHVTQVHVDGCIYTGPGSLLFAERLRDLGGKVRVPTSLNSISVDQRRWRAQGVDAAFGQAAEKLARAYTDMGARPTFTCSPYQLDSAPKVGDQVAWAESNAVVYANSVLGARTMKYPDFLDIAIALTGRAPNGGPHVDQNRQASLIVRMPEAQELEDVDDSFYPLLGYHVGTLASNQIPVIVGLKLLAPSRDDLKAFGAAFATVSSAPMFHMVGVTPEAKTLDAVIRPGSDPRSVDVRIKDLIPCWNTLNSAVGLQSVDLVSLGNPHFSLTEIRRLAALCRGRTKQDDITVVVTCGRATYGLACQAGLVEELEMFGVQFVTDTCWCMITEPIIPPSTHAIMTNSGKYAHYGPGLTGRKFYFGSLAQCVDAACGGSPADRPRWL
;
A
#
# COMPACT_ATOMS: atom_id res chain seq x y z
N MET A 1 -43.11 -40.88 53.37
CA MET A 1 -42.92 -42.31 53.69
C MET A 1 -43.09 -43.12 52.41
N SER A 2 -42.48 -44.30 52.32
CA SER A 2 -42.89 -45.44 51.47
C SER A 2 -43.02 -45.23 49.94
N GLN A 3 -41.94 -45.56 49.23
CA GLN A 3 -41.88 -46.64 48.23
C GLN A 3 -43.14 -47.11 47.46
N GLN A 4 -43.07 -47.01 46.11
CA GLN A 4 -42.87 -48.14 45.16
C GLN A 4 -44.05 -49.08 44.77
N VAL A 5 -43.86 -49.76 43.62
CA VAL A 5 -44.53 -50.98 43.08
C VAL A 5 -45.70 -50.81 42.07
N ASP A 6 -45.31 -50.77 40.79
CA ASP A 6 -45.67 -51.66 39.66
C ASP A 6 -47.13 -52.05 39.24
N ALA A 7 -47.28 -52.19 37.91
CA ALA A 7 -47.93 -53.29 37.16
C ALA A 7 -49.25 -53.09 36.35
N VAL A 8 -49.08 -53.00 35.02
CA VAL A 8 -49.81 -53.72 33.93
C VAL A 8 -51.29 -53.37 33.56
N SER A 9 -51.45 -52.87 32.32
CA SER A 9 -52.37 -53.16 31.18
C SER A 9 -53.63 -54.09 31.34
N PRO A 10 -54.68 -54.03 30.46
CA PRO A 10 -54.66 -53.67 29.02
C PRO A 10 -55.90 -52.94 28.40
N LEU A 11 -55.87 -52.83 27.04
CA LEU A 11 -56.82 -52.30 26.02
C LEU A 11 -58.20 -53.04 25.94
N PRO A 12 -59.17 -52.71 25.02
CA PRO A 12 -59.31 -51.61 24.00
C PRO A 12 -60.54 -50.67 24.28
N VAL A 13 -61.38 -50.03 23.41
CA VAL A 13 -61.78 -50.13 21.96
C VAL A 13 -62.31 -48.78 21.34
N VAL A 14 -62.21 -48.71 20.00
CA VAL A 14 -62.78 -47.87 18.89
C VAL A 14 -64.35 -47.77 18.86
N PRO A 15 -65.10 -46.81 18.18
CA PRO A 15 -64.74 -45.84 17.10
C PRO A 15 -65.29 -44.36 17.14
N MET A 16 -64.76 -43.54 16.20
CA MET A 16 -65.41 -42.53 15.31
C MET A 16 -65.73 -41.05 15.69
N SER A 17 -65.61 -40.24 14.63
CA SER A 17 -66.24 -38.93 14.30
C SER A 17 -65.51 -37.61 14.68
N LEU A 18 -65.60 -36.65 13.75
CA LEU A 18 -64.93 -35.34 13.76
C LEU A 18 -65.92 -34.22 14.16
N PRO A 19 -65.53 -33.25 15.01
CA PRO A 19 -66.29 -32.02 15.22
C PRO A 19 -65.97 -30.94 14.16
N SER A 20 -66.91 -30.03 13.94
CA SER A 20 -66.75 -28.82 13.11
C SER A 20 -66.05 -27.67 13.85
N GLN A 21 -65.57 -26.68 13.12
CA GLN A 21 -64.91 -25.48 13.66
C GLN A 21 -65.80 -24.65 14.58
N SER A 22 -65.15 -24.01 15.55
CA SER A 22 -65.58 -22.75 16.17
C SER A 22 -64.35 -21.86 16.33
N ASP A 23 -64.42 -20.60 15.90
CA ASP A 23 -63.28 -19.67 15.94
C ASP A 23 -62.79 -19.38 17.38
N GLY A 24 -61.50 -19.04 17.50
CA GLY A 24 -61.05 -18.17 18.58
C GLY A 24 -60.03 -18.70 19.59
N GLN A 25 -59.51 -19.94 19.50
CA GLN A 25 -58.42 -20.38 20.40
C GLN A 25 -57.58 -21.56 19.86
N LEU A 26 -56.41 -21.24 19.26
CA LEU A 26 -55.13 -21.99 19.33
C LEU A 26 -54.08 -21.34 18.38
N VAL A 27 -53.66 -20.12 18.71
CA VAL A 27 -52.54 -19.40 18.05
C VAL A 27 -51.40 -19.12 19.06
N SER A 28 -51.49 -19.66 20.28
CA SER A 28 -50.48 -19.55 21.33
C SER A 28 -49.36 -20.57 21.17
N ASP A 29 -49.72 -21.83 20.93
CA ASP A 29 -48.82 -22.97 21.20
C ASP A 29 -47.78 -23.19 20.09
N LEU A 30 -47.98 -22.57 18.92
CA LEU A 30 -47.00 -22.50 17.82
C LEU A 30 -45.94 -21.39 17.99
N TYR A 31 -46.03 -20.58 19.06
CA TYR A 31 -45.04 -19.52 19.37
C TYR A 31 -44.12 -19.86 20.55
N ALA A 32 -44.24 -21.06 21.14
CA ALA A 32 -43.36 -21.53 22.22
C ALA A 32 -41.88 -21.67 21.80
N SER A 33 -41.58 -21.77 20.51
CA SER A 33 -40.21 -21.84 19.95
C SER A 33 -39.51 -20.48 19.77
N GLY A 34 -40.13 -19.37 20.18
CA GLY A 34 -39.48 -18.05 20.20
C GLY A 34 -39.14 -17.46 18.84
N GLY A 35 -39.80 -17.90 17.76
CA GLY A 35 -39.57 -17.38 16.41
C GLY A 35 -38.43 -18.05 15.63
N LYS A 36 -37.87 -19.16 16.13
CA LYS A 36 -37.00 -20.05 15.33
C LYS A 36 -37.88 -20.94 14.44
N GLY A 37 -37.63 -20.96 13.13
CA GLY A 37 -38.25 -21.89 12.17
C GLY A 37 -37.76 -23.33 12.33
N SER A 38 -38.43 -24.31 11.71
CA SER A 38 -38.10 -25.74 11.90
C SER A 38 -36.91 -26.25 11.10
N LEU A 39 -36.16 -25.37 10.44
CA LEU A 39 -34.89 -25.64 9.77
C LEU A 39 -34.03 -24.39 9.92
N ARG A 40 -32.80 -24.52 10.43
CA ARG A 40 -31.87 -23.38 10.54
C ARG A 40 -30.74 -23.47 9.52
N TYR A 41 -30.04 -24.60 9.49
CA TYR A 41 -28.84 -24.78 8.66
C TYR A 41 -28.89 -26.07 7.82
N VAL A 42 -28.38 -25.96 6.60
CA VAL A 42 -28.29 -27.03 5.58
C VAL A 42 -26.89 -27.05 5.00
N PHE A 43 -26.25 -28.21 4.99
CA PHE A 43 -25.05 -28.50 4.21
C PHE A 43 -25.41 -29.39 3.00
N LEU A 44 -24.98 -29.01 1.78
CA LEU A 44 -25.24 -29.77 0.55
C LEU A 44 -23.96 -30.06 -0.25
N HIS A 45 -23.56 -31.33 -0.32
CA HIS A 45 -22.68 -31.85 -1.36
C HIS A 45 -23.50 -32.46 -2.50
N GLY A 46 -24.00 -31.64 -3.42
CA GLY A 46 -24.75 -32.10 -4.60
C GLY A 46 -25.39 -30.94 -5.37
N ASN A 47 -26.23 -31.26 -6.35
CA ASN A 47 -27.08 -30.33 -7.09
C ASN A 47 -28.56 -30.69 -6.90
N HIS A 48 -29.47 -29.83 -7.37
CA HIS A 48 -30.90 -30.13 -7.46
C HIS A 48 -31.23 -30.87 -8.76
N ALA A 49 -32.08 -31.90 -8.67
CA ALA A 49 -32.64 -32.65 -9.80
C ALA A 49 -33.98 -33.29 -9.38
N PRO A 50 -35.15 -32.68 -9.68
CA PRO A 50 -36.45 -33.25 -9.34
C PRO A 50 -36.75 -34.54 -10.14
N THR A 51 -37.34 -35.56 -9.50
CA THR A 51 -38.01 -36.66 -10.23
C THR A 51 -39.45 -36.27 -10.57
N HIS A 52 -39.77 -36.36 -11.87
CA HIS A 52 -41.13 -36.23 -12.39
C HIS A 52 -41.82 -37.59 -12.61
N HIS A 53 -41.19 -38.70 -12.28
CA HIS A 53 -41.77 -40.03 -12.38
C HIS A 53 -42.66 -40.35 -11.16
N GLN A 54 -43.80 -41.03 -11.39
CA GLN A 54 -44.70 -41.44 -10.31
C GLN A 54 -44.10 -42.55 -9.44
N GLU A 55 -43.34 -43.46 -10.04
CA GLU A 55 -42.51 -44.44 -9.35
C GLU A 55 -41.02 -44.11 -9.54
N THR A 56 -40.21 -44.24 -8.48
CA THR A 56 -38.75 -44.10 -8.57
C THR A 56 -38.11 -44.95 -7.46
N ASN A 57 -37.03 -45.66 -7.78
CA ASN A 57 -36.20 -46.34 -6.77
C ASN A 57 -34.95 -45.48 -6.54
N ILE A 58 -34.66 -45.20 -5.28
CA ILE A 58 -33.53 -44.36 -4.84
C ILE A 58 -32.63 -45.22 -3.95
N GLU A 59 -31.34 -45.30 -4.28
CA GLU A 59 -30.33 -45.88 -3.41
C GLU A 59 -29.68 -44.76 -2.59
N GLY A 60 -29.71 -44.91 -1.26
CA GLY A 60 -29.17 -43.91 -0.34
C GLY A 60 -29.11 -44.42 1.09
N LYS A 61 -28.90 -43.51 2.06
CA LYS A 61 -28.93 -43.83 3.49
C LYS A 61 -29.47 -42.65 4.29
N VAL A 62 -30.26 -42.94 5.32
CA VAL A 62 -30.82 -41.98 6.27
C VAL A 62 -30.22 -42.27 7.64
N THR A 63 -29.57 -41.27 8.22
CA THR A 63 -28.95 -41.35 9.56
C THR A 63 -29.26 -40.07 10.33
N LEU A 64 -29.56 -40.18 11.62
CA LEU A 64 -29.68 -39.04 12.55
C LEU A 64 -28.55 -39.08 13.57
N PHE A 65 -28.02 -37.91 13.90
CA PHE A 65 -27.00 -37.68 14.91
C PHE A 65 -27.53 -36.75 16.02
N ASN A 66 -27.04 -36.90 17.25
CA ASN A 66 -27.17 -35.90 18.31
C ASN A 66 -26.14 -34.76 18.13
N GLY A 67 -26.23 -33.70 18.93
CA GLY A 67 -25.31 -32.56 18.89
C GLY A 67 -23.87 -32.90 19.32
N GLN A 68 -23.64 -34.09 19.85
CA GLN A 68 -22.30 -34.61 20.15
C GLN A 68 -21.71 -35.37 18.94
N GLY A 69 -22.51 -35.68 17.92
CA GLY A 69 -22.12 -36.40 16.71
C GLY A 69 -22.33 -37.92 16.78
N GLU A 70 -23.05 -38.42 17.79
CA GLU A 70 -23.37 -39.84 17.96
C GLU A 70 -24.65 -40.22 17.20
N ILE A 71 -24.68 -41.40 16.58
CA ILE A 71 -25.84 -41.88 15.81
C ILE A 71 -26.99 -42.26 16.74
N VAL A 72 -28.13 -41.57 16.61
CA VAL A 72 -29.37 -41.86 17.37
C VAL A 72 -30.41 -42.64 16.55
N PHE A 73 -30.27 -42.67 15.22
CA PHE A 73 -31.03 -43.54 14.33
C PHE A 73 -30.24 -43.79 13.04
N GLU A 74 -30.24 -45.03 12.54
CA GLU A 74 -29.64 -45.42 11.26
C GLU A 74 -30.57 -46.41 10.55
N GLU A 75 -30.92 -46.14 9.30
CA GLU A 75 -31.70 -47.06 8.47
C GLU A 75 -30.84 -48.26 8.05
N ASN A 76 -31.32 -49.48 8.33
CA ASN A 76 -30.60 -50.76 8.15
C ASN A 76 -29.15 -50.75 8.69
N PRO A 77 -28.95 -50.79 10.02
CA PRO A 77 -27.65 -50.64 10.66
C PRO A 77 -26.54 -51.53 10.10
N GLY A 78 -25.38 -50.94 9.84
CA GLY A 78 -24.21 -51.62 9.27
C GLY A 78 -24.27 -51.90 7.76
N ARG A 79 -25.29 -51.42 7.03
CA ARG A 79 -25.25 -51.34 5.55
C ARG A 79 -24.74 -49.96 5.07
N PRO A 80 -24.08 -49.88 3.90
CA PRO A 80 -23.68 -48.60 3.30
C PRO A 80 -24.87 -47.84 2.68
N SER A 81 -25.89 -48.57 2.22
CA SER A 81 -27.09 -48.03 1.58
C SER A 81 -28.30 -48.96 1.75
N ALA A 82 -29.48 -48.39 1.51
CA ALA A 82 -30.76 -49.06 1.36
C ALA A 82 -31.49 -48.51 0.12
N ARG A 83 -32.44 -49.29 -0.42
CA ARG A 83 -33.21 -48.98 -1.64
C ARG A 83 -34.63 -48.55 -1.29
N TYR A 84 -34.88 -47.24 -1.34
CA TYR A 84 -36.16 -46.59 -1.09
C TYR A 84 -37.01 -46.60 -2.36
N ARG A 85 -38.20 -47.19 -2.30
CA ARG A 85 -39.20 -47.15 -3.38
C ARG A 85 -40.21 -46.05 -3.09
N PHE A 86 -40.32 -45.11 -4.01
CA PHE A 86 -41.34 -44.07 -4.02
C PHE A 86 -42.48 -44.45 -4.96
N ALA A 87 -43.72 -44.15 -4.56
CA ALA A 87 -44.92 -44.20 -5.38
C ALA A 87 -45.81 -43.00 -5.04
N ASP A 88 -46.32 -42.30 -6.06
CA ASP A 88 -47.11 -41.05 -5.96
C ASP A 88 -46.53 -39.98 -5.02
N GLY A 89 -45.21 -40.01 -4.84
CA GLY A 89 -44.43 -39.01 -4.13
C GLY A 89 -44.03 -39.33 -2.69
N SER A 90 -44.55 -40.40 -2.07
CA SER A 90 -44.14 -40.87 -0.74
C SER A 90 -43.35 -42.18 -0.80
N CYS A 91 -42.57 -42.47 0.24
CA CYS A 91 -41.80 -43.69 0.35
C CYS A 91 -42.72 -44.84 0.81
N VAL A 92 -42.91 -45.85 -0.03
CA VAL A 92 -43.80 -47.00 0.26
C VAL A 92 -43.04 -48.21 0.79
N ALA A 93 -41.77 -48.36 0.43
CA ALA A 93 -40.94 -49.50 0.86
C ALA A 93 -39.45 -49.14 0.93
N VAL A 94 -38.70 -49.82 1.80
CA VAL A 94 -37.23 -49.77 1.92
C VAL A 94 -36.70 -51.20 1.89
N ASP A 95 -35.72 -51.49 1.03
CA ASP A 95 -35.17 -52.85 0.82
C ASP A 95 -36.26 -53.93 0.63
N ASP A 96 -37.29 -53.59 -0.16
CA ASP A 96 -38.49 -54.38 -0.44
C ASP A 96 -39.41 -54.70 0.75
N GLN A 97 -39.13 -54.16 1.94
CA GLN A 97 -40.04 -54.19 3.10
C GLN A 97 -40.92 -52.93 3.18
N PRO A 98 -42.12 -52.97 3.78
CA PRO A 98 -42.91 -51.78 4.06
C PRO A 98 -42.10 -50.76 4.89
N CYS A 99 -42.33 -49.47 4.68
CA CYS A 99 -41.65 -48.39 5.41
C CYS A 99 -42.57 -47.79 6.51
N PRO A 100 -42.58 -48.34 7.74
CA PRO A 100 -43.48 -47.89 8.81
C PRO A 100 -43.09 -46.52 9.37
N TYR A 101 -41.80 -46.21 9.39
CA TYR A 101 -41.23 -45.04 10.04
C TYR A 101 -40.10 -44.46 9.18
N LEU A 102 -40.05 -43.14 9.12
CA LEU A 102 -38.92 -42.33 8.64
C LEU A 102 -38.87 -41.09 9.54
N PRO A 103 -37.69 -40.70 10.06
CA PRO A 103 -37.55 -39.45 10.80
C PRO A 103 -37.90 -38.27 9.89
N ALA A 104 -38.61 -37.27 10.41
CA ALA A 104 -39.04 -36.09 9.63
C ALA A 104 -39.66 -36.44 8.26
N ARG A 105 -40.43 -37.54 8.17
CA ARG A 105 -40.84 -38.23 6.91
C ARG A 105 -41.14 -37.30 5.73
N LYS A 106 -41.97 -36.27 5.90
CA LYS A 106 -42.36 -35.33 4.83
C LYS A 106 -41.16 -34.59 4.23
N PHE A 107 -40.17 -34.24 5.05
CA PHE A 107 -38.95 -33.57 4.65
C PHE A 107 -38.00 -34.54 3.94
N VAL A 108 -37.78 -35.75 4.50
CA VAL A 108 -36.96 -36.80 3.87
C VAL A 108 -37.51 -37.24 2.51
N GLU A 109 -38.81 -37.49 2.42
CA GLU A 109 -39.49 -37.87 1.16
C GLU A 109 -39.42 -36.74 0.11
N THR A 110 -39.42 -35.49 0.56
CA THR A 110 -39.26 -34.31 -0.31
C THR A 110 -37.82 -34.18 -0.82
N LEU A 111 -36.82 -34.33 0.05
CA LEU A 111 -35.41 -34.14 -0.30
C LEU A 111 -34.87 -35.25 -1.20
N LEU A 112 -35.12 -36.52 -0.85
CA LEU A 112 -34.63 -37.66 -1.65
C LEU A 112 -35.13 -37.59 -3.11
N ARG A 113 -36.34 -37.08 -3.33
CA ARG A 113 -36.94 -36.89 -4.66
C ARG A 113 -36.41 -35.70 -5.46
N ASN A 114 -35.70 -34.76 -4.83
CA ASN A 114 -35.28 -33.50 -5.46
C ASN A 114 -33.76 -33.32 -5.56
N VAL A 115 -32.95 -34.21 -5.00
CA VAL A 115 -31.48 -34.11 -5.04
C VAL A 115 -30.88 -34.93 -6.20
N SER A 116 -29.80 -34.42 -6.80
CA SER A 116 -29.03 -35.08 -7.86
C SER A 116 -28.30 -36.32 -7.36
N VAL A 117 -27.89 -37.19 -8.29
CA VAL A 117 -26.99 -38.31 -7.97
C VAL A 117 -25.60 -38.04 -8.56
N PRO A 118 -24.51 -38.25 -7.81
CA PRO A 118 -24.48 -38.56 -6.38
C PRO A 118 -24.64 -37.31 -5.51
N ALA A 119 -25.04 -37.49 -4.25
CA ALA A 119 -25.07 -36.39 -3.28
C ALA A 119 -24.98 -36.85 -1.82
N LEU A 120 -24.66 -35.89 -0.95
CA LEU A 120 -24.77 -35.97 0.51
C LEU A 120 -25.34 -34.65 1.03
N LEU A 121 -26.29 -34.71 1.96
CA LEU A 121 -26.92 -33.57 2.60
C LEU A 121 -26.90 -33.77 4.12
N VAL A 122 -26.59 -32.73 4.90
CA VAL A 122 -26.72 -32.74 6.36
C VAL A 122 -27.55 -31.54 6.79
N VAL A 123 -28.53 -31.74 7.66
CA VAL A 123 -29.53 -30.73 8.04
C VAL A 123 -29.83 -30.77 9.52
N GLU A 124 -29.93 -29.61 10.18
CA GLU A 124 -30.45 -29.54 11.55
C GLU A 124 -32.00 -29.53 11.55
N VAL A 125 -32.60 -30.43 12.32
CA VAL A 125 -34.05 -30.66 12.39
C VAL A 125 -34.51 -30.72 13.86
N PRO A 126 -35.61 -30.05 14.24
CA PRO A 126 -36.23 -30.16 15.56
C PRO A 126 -36.58 -31.60 15.94
N LYS A 127 -36.38 -31.91 17.22
CA LYS A 127 -36.60 -33.22 17.85
C LYS A 127 -38.05 -33.72 17.79
N ASP A 128 -39.02 -32.82 17.79
CA ASP A 128 -40.45 -33.12 17.64
C ASP A 128 -40.81 -33.50 16.19
N GLU A 129 -40.26 -32.82 15.18
CA GLU A 129 -40.36 -33.23 13.77
C GLU A 129 -39.63 -34.57 13.51
N ALA A 130 -38.50 -34.81 14.17
CA ALA A 130 -37.77 -36.08 14.11
C ALA A 130 -38.54 -37.26 14.74
N LYS A 131 -39.42 -37.02 15.70
CA LYS A 131 -40.24 -38.03 16.42
C LYS A 131 -39.44 -39.10 17.17
N LEU A 132 -38.28 -38.72 17.74
CA LEU A 132 -37.47 -39.58 18.60
C LEU A 132 -37.34 -38.99 20.01
N SER A 133 -37.45 -39.84 21.02
CA SER A 133 -37.29 -39.46 22.43
C SER A 133 -35.81 -39.47 22.86
N SER A 134 -35.05 -38.46 22.43
CA SER A 134 -33.77 -38.09 23.08
C SER A 134 -34.05 -37.27 24.35
N GLU A 135 -33.26 -37.44 25.42
CA GLU A 135 -33.41 -36.62 26.63
C GLU A 135 -32.54 -35.36 26.66
N SER A 136 -31.45 -35.28 25.88
CA SER A 136 -30.40 -34.25 26.07
C SER A 136 -30.55 -32.99 25.22
N ASP A 137 -30.94 -33.12 23.95
CA ASP A 137 -30.80 -32.04 22.94
C ASP A 137 -32.17 -31.55 22.46
N ASP A 138 -32.28 -30.31 21.98
CA ASP A 138 -33.49 -29.74 21.37
C ASP A 138 -33.58 -29.97 19.84
N PHE A 139 -32.42 -30.11 19.19
CA PHE A 139 -32.28 -30.32 17.74
C PHE A 139 -31.46 -31.60 17.48
N LEU A 140 -31.71 -32.25 16.34
CA LEU A 140 -30.98 -33.41 15.85
C LEU A 140 -30.48 -33.15 14.42
N TYR A 141 -29.43 -33.86 14.00
CA TYR A 141 -28.78 -33.65 12.72
C TYR A 141 -29.05 -34.81 11.76
N LEU A 142 -29.85 -34.54 10.73
CA LEU A 142 -30.28 -35.49 9.71
C LEU A 142 -29.28 -35.51 8.54
N SER A 143 -28.66 -36.67 8.31
CA SER A 143 -27.83 -36.94 7.13
C SER A 143 -28.60 -37.77 6.11
N LEU A 144 -28.57 -37.33 4.84
CA LEU A 144 -29.11 -38.04 3.68
C LEU A 144 -28.00 -38.24 2.65
N LEU A 145 -27.55 -39.49 2.50
CA LEU A 145 -26.64 -39.93 1.44
C LEU A 145 -27.46 -40.44 0.25
N VAL A 146 -27.09 -40.08 -0.99
CA VAL A 146 -27.76 -40.53 -2.22
C VAL A 146 -26.71 -41.03 -3.23
N LEU A 147 -26.73 -42.33 -3.50
CA LEU A 147 -25.75 -43.04 -4.34
C LEU A 147 -26.31 -43.53 -5.69
N GLY A 148 -27.64 -43.62 -5.82
CA GLY A 148 -28.27 -44.11 -7.04
C GLY A 148 -29.72 -43.65 -7.18
N ARG A 149 -30.19 -43.50 -8.42
CA ARG A 149 -31.62 -43.35 -8.75
C ARG A 149 -31.92 -44.10 -10.04
N SER A 150 -33.11 -44.71 -10.12
CA SER A 150 -33.51 -45.50 -11.29
C SER A 150 -33.79 -44.70 -12.56
N ASP A 151 -33.84 -43.36 -12.46
CA ASP A 151 -34.09 -42.43 -13.58
C ASP A 151 -32.83 -41.67 -14.03
N LEU A 152 -31.64 -42.03 -13.54
CA LEU A 152 -30.35 -41.38 -13.84
C LEU A 152 -29.25 -42.41 -14.12
N ASP A 153 -28.16 -41.97 -14.78
CA ASP A 153 -27.02 -42.83 -15.08
C ASP A 153 -26.30 -43.33 -13.80
N PRO A 154 -25.77 -44.57 -13.77
CA PRO A 154 -25.00 -45.08 -12.64
C PRO A 154 -23.74 -44.26 -12.36
N ILE A 155 -23.49 -43.93 -11.09
CA ILE A 155 -22.31 -43.15 -10.69
C ILE A 155 -21.01 -43.94 -10.79
N SER A 156 -19.89 -43.22 -10.90
CA SER A 156 -18.57 -43.86 -10.88
C SER A 156 -18.27 -44.48 -9.50
N THR A 157 -17.52 -45.58 -9.49
CA THR A 157 -17.06 -46.23 -8.26
C THR A 157 -16.26 -45.26 -7.37
N ALA A 158 -15.49 -44.35 -7.99
CA ALA A 158 -14.71 -43.35 -7.27
C ALA A 158 -15.59 -42.30 -6.58
N ASP A 159 -16.69 -41.87 -7.22
CA ASP A 159 -17.65 -40.96 -6.61
C ASP A 159 -18.42 -41.61 -5.46
N ARG A 160 -18.75 -42.90 -5.62
CA ARG A 160 -19.42 -43.71 -4.60
C ARG A 160 -18.55 -43.83 -3.35
N THR A 161 -17.32 -44.35 -3.48
CA THR A 161 -16.39 -44.48 -2.35
C THR A 161 -16.09 -43.13 -1.70
N TYR A 162 -15.94 -42.05 -2.49
CA TYR A 162 -15.72 -40.71 -1.96
C TYR A 162 -16.85 -40.23 -1.03
N LEU A 163 -18.12 -40.49 -1.36
CA LEU A 163 -19.26 -40.06 -0.54
C LEU A 163 -19.62 -41.03 0.58
N GLU A 164 -19.35 -42.33 0.42
CA GLU A 164 -19.41 -43.31 1.52
C GLU A 164 -18.39 -42.92 2.61
N GLU A 165 -17.14 -42.60 2.25
CA GLU A 165 -16.11 -42.09 3.17
C GLU A 165 -16.44 -40.71 3.76
N MET A 166 -16.98 -39.78 2.95
CA MET A 166 -17.43 -38.47 3.46
C MET A 166 -18.56 -38.62 4.49
N SER A 167 -19.52 -39.50 4.24
CA SER A 167 -20.64 -39.76 5.14
C SER A 167 -20.22 -40.43 6.44
N HIS A 168 -19.09 -41.13 6.45
CA HIS A 168 -18.57 -41.82 7.65
C HIS A 168 -17.58 -40.95 8.44
N SER A 169 -16.65 -40.28 7.75
CA SER A 169 -15.46 -39.67 8.38
C SER A 169 -15.52 -38.13 8.49
N PHE A 170 -16.39 -37.45 7.71
CA PHE A 170 -16.58 -35.99 7.78
C PHE A 170 -17.87 -35.60 8.50
N VAL A 171 -19.00 -36.27 8.23
CA VAL A 171 -20.33 -35.86 8.75
C VAL A 171 -20.37 -35.78 10.28
N GLN A 172 -19.81 -36.76 10.99
CA GLN A 172 -19.78 -36.74 12.46
C GLN A 172 -19.05 -35.51 13.00
N ASN A 173 -17.80 -35.29 12.56
CA ASN A 173 -16.99 -34.14 12.95
C ASN A 173 -17.64 -32.79 12.55
N PHE A 174 -18.33 -32.75 11.41
CA PHE A 174 -19.12 -31.61 10.97
C PHE A 174 -20.35 -31.33 11.87
N VAL A 175 -21.07 -32.37 12.30
CA VAL A 175 -22.21 -32.23 13.24
C VAL A 175 -21.74 -31.71 14.59
N THR A 176 -20.69 -32.28 15.18
CA THR A 176 -20.17 -31.84 16.50
C THR A 176 -19.64 -30.41 16.47
N ALA A 177 -19.17 -29.92 15.32
CA ALA A 177 -18.79 -28.52 15.10
C ALA A 177 -20.02 -27.62 14.94
N MET A 178 -20.95 -27.98 14.04
CA MET A 178 -22.22 -27.25 13.83
C MET A 178 -22.97 -27.02 15.15
N ALA A 179 -23.17 -28.07 15.94
CA ALA A 179 -23.95 -28.02 17.18
C ALA A 179 -23.31 -27.16 18.31
N ARG A 180 -22.06 -26.70 18.13
CA ARG A 180 -21.38 -25.76 19.05
C ARG A 180 -21.44 -24.34 18.53
N GLU A 181 -21.09 -24.14 17.28
CA GLU A 181 -20.90 -22.80 16.72
C GLU A 181 -22.20 -22.17 16.19
N SER A 182 -23.18 -22.98 15.75
CA SER A 182 -24.39 -22.52 15.04
C SER A 182 -25.28 -21.51 15.77
N ASP A 183 -25.25 -21.47 17.11
CA ASP A 183 -26.00 -20.51 17.93
C ASP A 183 -25.24 -19.18 18.16
N SER A 184 -23.95 -19.10 17.80
CA SER A 184 -23.12 -17.90 17.90
C SER A 184 -23.26 -16.94 16.72
N PHE A 185 -23.85 -17.38 15.60
CA PHE A 185 -23.93 -16.62 14.34
C PHE A 185 -25.34 -16.10 14.06
N LEU A 186 -25.41 -14.97 13.37
CA LEU A 186 -26.66 -14.28 13.01
C LEU A 186 -27.12 -14.64 11.58
N PRO A 187 -28.43 -14.45 11.28
CA PRO A 187 -28.98 -14.64 9.95
C PRO A 187 -28.16 -14.04 8.82
N GLY A 188 -27.67 -14.91 7.93
CA GLY A 188 -26.90 -14.57 6.75
C GLY A 188 -25.39 -14.76 6.85
N ASP A 189 -24.80 -15.01 8.03
CA ASP A 189 -23.34 -15.13 8.18
C ASP A 189 -22.79 -16.57 7.98
N ALA A 190 -23.31 -17.27 6.97
CA ALA A 190 -22.93 -18.65 6.66
C ALA A 190 -21.46 -18.80 6.23
N HIS A 191 -20.79 -17.72 5.78
CA HIS A 191 -19.40 -17.77 5.35
C HIS A 191 -18.43 -17.82 6.54
N ASN A 192 -18.62 -16.97 7.56
CA ASN A 192 -17.78 -17.00 8.76
C ASN A 192 -18.05 -18.27 9.58
N LEU A 193 -19.32 -18.68 9.72
CA LEU A 193 -19.69 -19.96 10.34
C LEU A 193 -18.99 -21.15 9.66
N ALA A 194 -18.98 -21.21 8.33
CA ALA A 194 -18.27 -22.26 7.59
C ALA A 194 -16.74 -22.26 7.86
N HIS A 195 -16.13 -21.08 8.02
CA HIS A 195 -14.69 -20.95 8.26
C HIS A 195 -14.31 -21.39 9.69
N GLU A 196 -15.11 -21.02 10.70
CA GLU A 196 -14.91 -21.44 12.09
C GLU A 196 -15.18 -22.94 12.29
N ILE A 197 -16.19 -23.52 11.63
CA ILE A 197 -16.41 -24.98 11.60
C ILE A 197 -15.17 -25.71 11.05
N ALA A 198 -14.57 -25.19 9.96
CA ALA A 198 -13.36 -25.75 9.39
C ALA A 198 -12.16 -25.62 10.34
N GLY A 199 -12.01 -24.50 11.03
CA GLY A 199 -11.01 -24.29 12.09
C GLY A 199 -11.18 -25.23 13.28
N TRP A 200 -12.43 -25.48 13.70
CA TRP A 200 -12.77 -26.42 14.77
C TRP A 200 -12.37 -27.85 14.39
N ILE A 201 -12.82 -28.35 13.23
CA ILE A 201 -12.48 -29.69 12.75
C ILE A 201 -10.96 -29.87 12.59
N MET A 202 -10.26 -28.83 12.10
CA MET A 202 -8.80 -28.80 11.99
C MET A 202 -8.05 -28.83 13.34
N THR A 203 -8.71 -28.53 14.47
CA THR A 203 -8.07 -28.47 15.79
C THR A 203 -8.47 -29.62 16.72
N THR A 204 -9.69 -30.15 16.60
CA THR A 204 -10.17 -31.26 17.45
C THR A 204 -9.88 -32.64 16.84
N ALA A 205 -10.11 -32.82 15.55
CA ALA A 205 -9.95 -34.10 14.85
C ALA A 205 -8.59 -34.27 14.15
N ALA A 206 -7.63 -33.38 14.45
CA ALA A 206 -6.31 -33.31 13.80
C ALA A 206 -5.47 -34.61 13.86
N GLY A 207 -5.79 -35.55 14.76
CA GLY A 207 -5.14 -36.85 14.89
C GLY A 207 -5.88 -38.04 14.28
N GLU A 208 -7.08 -37.85 13.71
CA GLU A 208 -7.93 -38.95 13.25
C GLU A 208 -7.53 -39.45 11.85
N SER A 209 -7.12 -40.72 11.76
CA SER A 209 -6.70 -41.35 10.49
C SER A 209 -7.84 -41.44 9.46
N SER A 210 -9.09 -41.56 9.93
CA SER A 210 -10.31 -41.49 9.11
C SER A 210 -10.49 -40.12 8.45
N LEU A 211 -10.33 -39.03 9.21
CA LEU A 211 -10.42 -37.68 8.66
C LEU A 211 -9.30 -37.41 7.66
N HIS A 212 -8.05 -37.81 7.96
CA HIS A 212 -6.94 -37.68 7.01
C HIS A 212 -7.16 -38.48 5.72
N ALA A 213 -7.70 -39.70 5.80
CA ALA A 213 -8.06 -40.47 4.60
C ALA A 213 -9.14 -39.78 3.74
N PHE A 214 -10.18 -39.21 4.37
CA PHE A 214 -11.18 -38.39 3.68
C PHE A 214 -10.57 -37.11 3.06
N LEU A 215 -9.62 -36.46 3.75
CA LEU A 215 -8.92 -35.28 3.24
C LEU A 215 -8.01 -35.62 2.05
N ASP A 216 -7.32 -36.76 2.07
CA ASP A 216 -6.54 -37.26 0.94
C ASP A 216 -7.41 -37.62 -0.27
N LEU A 217 -8.57 -38.26 -0.06
CA LEU A 217 -9.55 -38.53 -1.13
C LEU A 217 -10.16 -37.23 -1.68
N SER A 218 -10.47 -36.28 -0.80
CA SER A 218 -10.90 -34.92 -1.17
C SER A 218 -9.83 -34.18 -1.95
N MET A 219 -8.55 -34.32 -1.57
CA MET A 219 -7.42 -33.78 -2.31
C MET A 219 -7.27 -34.43 -3.68
N GLN A 220 -7.35 -35.76 -3.79
CA GLN A 220 -7.30 -36.44 -5.09
C GLN A 220 -8.40 -35.94 -6.04
N LYS A 221 -9.63 -35.77 -5.53
CA LYS A 221 -10.78 -35.25 -6.28
C LYS A 221 -10.71 -33.73 -6.56
N ALA A 222 -10.03 -32.97 -5.70
CA ALA A 222 -9.74 -31.54 -5.90
C ALA A 222 -8.46 -31.29 -6.72
N ILE A 223 -7.60 -32.30 -6.94
CA ILE A 223 -6.37 -32.18 -7.73
C ILE A 223 -6.65 -32.27 -9.23
N SER A 224 -7.62 -33.07 -9.64
CA SER A 224 -8.21 -33.01 -11.01
C SER A 224 -8.90 -31.66 -11.29
N THR A 225 -9.32 -30.95 -10.25
CA THR A 225 -10.09 -29.69 -10.32
C THR A 225 -9.43 -28.51 -9.56
N HIS A 226 -8.10 -28.54 -9.46
CA HIS A 226 -7.19 -27.54 -8.89
C HIS A 226 -7.31 -27.08 -7.40
N ARG A 227 -6.28 -27.50 -6.63
CA ARG A 227 -5.45 -26.68 -5.69
C ARG A 227 -6.04 -26.33 -4.30
N SER A 228 -5.41 -26.83 -3.22
CA SER A 228 -4.95 -26.06 -2.03
C SER A 228 -4.13 -26.91 -1.04
N LEU A 229 -3.66 -26.27 0.04
CA LEU A 229 -3.32 -26.92 1.31
C LEU A 229 -4.59 -27.29 2.10
N THR A 230 -4.44 -28.17 3.10
CA THR A 230 -5.50 -28.88 3.84
C THR A 230 -6.59 -27.99 4.45
N ILE A 231 -6.22 -26.88 5.10
CA ILE A 231 -7.19 -25.94 5.73
C ILE A 231 -8.21 -25.45 4.67
N ASN A 232 -7.71 -25.00 3.51
CA ASN A 232 -8.51 -24.56 2.36
C ASN A 232 -9.24 -25.68 1.59
N LEU A 233 -9.12 -26.94 2.01
CA LEU A 233 -10.05 -28.00 1.62
C LEU A 233 -11.20 -28.12 2.61
N LEU A 234 -10.94 -28.07 3.92
CA LEU A 234 -11.99 -28.07 4.93
C LEU A 234 -12.89 -26.83 4.81
N ASP A 235 -12.32 -25.64 4.63
CA ASP A 235 -13.09 -24.42 4.32
C ASP A 235 -14.02 -24.63 3.10
N ARG A 236 -13.55 -25.33 2.05
CA ARG A 236 -14.37 -25.59 0.85
C ARG A 236 -15.36 -26.74 1.00
N CYS A 237 -15.10 -27.67 1.91
CA CYS A 237 -16.06 -28.68 2.34
C CYS A 237 -17.13 -28.09 3.25
N THR A 238 -16.90 -26.97 3.94
CA THR A 238 -17.89 -26.29 4.78
C THR A 238 -18.60 -25.12 4.10
N THR A 239 -18.02 -24.45 3.08
CA THR A 239 -18.66 -23.34 2.34
C THR A 239 -19.94 -23.68 1.57
N ARG A 240 -20.42 -24.94 1.65
CA ARG A 240 -21.76 -25.34 1.16
C ARG A 240 -22.78 -25.45 2.29
N VAL A 241 -22.45 -24.94 3.47
CA VAL A 241 -23.42 -24.58 4.52
C VAL A 241 -24.18 -23.33 4.07
N SER A 242 -25.49 -23.36 4.26
CA SER A 242 -26.41 -22.27 4.00
C SER A 242 -27.52 -22.25 5.05
N GLN A 243 -28.12 -21.07 5.25
CA GLN A 243 -29.19 -20.85 6.20
C GLN A 243 -30.57 -20.86 5.53
N VAL A 244 -31.59 -21.28 6.30
CA VAL A 244 -33.00 -21.28 5.90
C VAL A 244 -33.78 -20.31 6.79
N ASP A 245 -34.27 -19.22 6.20
CA ASP A 245 -35.17 -18.25 6.85
C ASP A 245 -36.58 -18.29 6.20
N ASP A 246 -37.60 -17.76 6.91
CA ASP A 246 -39.04 -17.74 6.55
C ASP A 246 -39.37 -17.17 5.14
N THR A 247 -38.41 -16.53 4.46
CA THR A 247 -38.57 -15.86 3.14
C THR A 247 -37.75 -16.45 1.99
N GLY A 248 -36.94 -17.49 2.22
CA GLY A 248 -36.13 -18.13 1.18
C GLY A 248 -34.66 -17.65 1.10
N TRP A 249 -33.90 -18.27 0.20
CA TRP A 249 -32.44 -18.31 0.22
C TRP A 249 -31.79 -16.99 -0.23
N HIS A 250 -31.08 -16.30 0.66
CA HIS A 250 -30.25 -15.14 0.32
C HIS A 250 -28.78 -15.52 0.06
N GLN A 251 -28.26 -15.17 -1.13
CA GLN A 251 -26.81 -15.07 -1.36
C GLN A 251 -26.29 -13.70 -0.96
N SER A 252 -25.01 -13.63 -0.59
CA SER A 252 -24.29 -12.40 -0.29
C SER A 252 -24.05 -11.55 -1.55
N ALA A 253 -24.96 -10.61 -1.80
CA ALA A 253 -24.86 -9.58 -2.83
C ALA A 253 -24.82 -8.17 -2.20
N ASN A 254 -24.24 -7.21 -2.93
CA ASN A 254 -24.04 -5.83 -2.44
C ASN A 254 -25.36 -5.11 -2.09
N GLN A 255 -25.25 -4.17 -1.15
CA GLN A 255 -26.35 -3.29 -0.72
C GLN A 255 -27.03 -2.57 -1.90
N GLY A 256 -28.37 -2.59 -1.92
CA GLY A 256 -29.18 -1.86 -2.90
C GLY A 256 -30.67 -1.84 -2.55
N ASP A 257 -31.12 -0.70 -2.00
CA ASP A 257 -32.50 -0.23 -1.77
C ASP A 257 -33.51 -1.07 -0.95
N ILE A 258 -34.35 -0.34 -0.21
CA ILE A 258 -35.46 -0.87 0.60
C ILE A 258 -36.76 -0.22 0.12
N SER A 259 -37.67 -1.00 -0.49
CA SER A 259 -39.11 -0.69 -0.52
C SER A 259 -39.95 -1.90 -0.95
N GLY A 260 -40.90 -2.33 -0.10
CA GLY A 260 -41.83 -3.44 -0.41
C GLY A 260 -42.63 -3.87 0.82
N ALA A 261 -43.89 -4.27 0.62
CA ALA A 261 -44.77 -4.78 1.68
C ALA A 261 -44.52 -6.28 1.94
N PRO A 262 -44.81 -6.80 3.15
CA PRO A 262 -44.56 -8.20 3.48
C PRO A 262 -45.52 -9.15 2.72
N PRO A 263 -45.01 -10.24 2.11
CA PRO A 263 -45.84 -11.30 1.51
C PRO A 263 -46.40 -12.27 2.57
N GLU A 264 -47.44 -13.02 2.20
CA GLU A 264 -48.11 -13.98 3.08
C GLU A 264 -47.34 -15.31 3.24
N ARG A 265 -47.53 -15.99 4.39
CA ARG A 265 -46.83 -17.24 4.74
C ARG A 265 -47.34 -18.45 3.94
N GLY A 266 -46.42 -19.19 3.33
CA GLY A 266 -46.67 -20.52 2.74
C GLY A 266 -46.11 -21.66 3.61
N PRO A 267 -46.66 -22.89 3.53
CA PRO A 267 -46.15 -24.03 4.29
C PRO A 267 -44.86 -24.64 3.68
N ILE A 268 -44.16 -25.46 4.48
CA ILE A 268 -42.84 -26.11 4.23
C ILE A 268 -42.62 -26.68 2.80
N SER A 269 -43.68 -27.03 2.07
CA SER A 269 -43.62 -27.33 0.63
C SER A 269 -42.96 -26.25 -0.24
N ALA A 270 -42.87 -25.00 0.22
CA ALA A 270 -42.17 -23.93 -0.48
C ALA A 270 -40.66 -24.20 -0.70
N ILE A 271 -40.02 -24.96 0.21
CA ILE A 271 -38.58 -25.29 0.14
C ILE A 271 -38.25 -26.08 -1.14
N ALA A 272 -39.19 -26.88 -1.64
CA ALA A 272 -39.01 -27.69 -2.84
C ALA A 272 -39.06 -26.90 -4.17
N VAL A 273 -39.40 -25.60 -4.15
CA VAL A 273 -39.70 -24.82 -5.37
C VAL A 273 -38.53 -23.93 -5.81
N GLN A 274 -37.51 -23.71 -4.96
CA GLN A 274 -36.52 -22.64 -5.18
C GLN A 274 -35.05 -23.02 -5.18
N ILE A 275 -34.69 -24.31 -5.30
CA ILE A 275 -33.30 -24.68 -5.64
C ILE A 275 -33.08 -24.46 -7.15
N GLN A 276 -32.92 -23.18 -7.53
CA GLN A 276 -32.63 -22.77 -8.91
C GLN A 276 -31.26 -23.28 -9.39
N PRO A 277 -31.05 -23.45 -10.71
CA PRO A 277 -29.82 -24.01 -11.24
C PRO A 277 -28.63 -23.08 -10.98
N PHE A 278 -27.51 -23.67 -10.55
CA PHE A 278 -26.23 -22.99 -10.30
C PHE A 278 -25.51 -22.64 -11.63
N MET A 279 -26.20 -21.89 -12.50
CA MET A 279 -25.74 -21.52 -13.85
C MET A 279 -24.82 -20.29 -13.83
N GLY A 280 -23.64 -20.47 -13.25
CA GLY A 280 -22.51 -19.55 -13.37
C GLY A 280 -21.20 -20.34 -13.29
N TRP A 281 -20.34 -20.18 -14.31
CA TRP A 281 -18.97 -20.74 -14.36
C TRP A 281 -18.85 -22.28 -14.35
N VAL A 282 -19.25 -22.94 -15.45
CA VAL A 282 -18.70 -24.25 -15.84
C VAL A 282 -18.08 -24.13 -17.24
N MET A 283 -16.75 -24.06 -17.30
CA MET A 283 -15.99 -23.99 -18.55
C MET A 283 -15.57 -25.39 -19.00
N PHE A 284 -15.78 -25.72 -20.28
CA PHE A 284 -15.38 -27.00 -20.87
C PHE A 284 -13.88 -27.29 -20.66
N MET A 285 -13.54 -28.29 -19.85
CA MET A 285 -12.15 -28.75 -19.68
C MET A 285 -11.83 -29.93 -20.59
N LYS A 286 -11.19 -29.67 -21.73
CA LYS A 286 -10.32 -30.67 -22.39
C LYS A 286 -8.95 -30.68 -21.71
N MET A 287 -8.43 -31.87 -21.40
CA MET A 287 -7.20 -32.03 -20.64
C MET A 287 -5.95 -31.74 -21.48
N THR A 288 -5.11 -30.81 -20.99
CA THR A 288 -3.65 -30.82 -21.24
C THR A 288 -2.96 -30.38 -19.95
N ALA A 289 -2.06 -31.21 -19.41
CA ALA A 289 -1.42 -30.95 -18.12
C ALA A 289 -0.35 -29.84 -18.22
N ARG A 290 -0.41 -28.86 -17.31
CA ARG A 290 0.67 -27.92 -17.00
C ARG A 290 0.67 -27.62 -15.50
N THR A 291 1.86 -27.61 -14.90
CA THR A 291 2.11 -27.27 -13.49
C THR A 291 1.61 -25.84 -13.20
N ARG A 292 0.80 -25.64 -12.15
CA ARG A 292 0.21 -24.33 -11.83
C ARG A 292 0.85 -23.65 -10.63
N ILE A 293 1.13 -22.35 -10.81
CA ILE A 293 1.96 -21.48 -9.97
C ILE A 293 1.08 -20.42 -9.27
N TRP A 294 1.29 -20.20 -7.96
CA TRP A 294 0.50 -19.34 -7.07
C TRP A 294 1.38 -18.22 -6.44
N PRO A 295 0.95 -16.94 -6.45
CA PRO A 295 1.63 -15.89 -5.72
C PRO A 295 1.48 -16.03 -4.20
N LEU A 296 2.41 -15.38 -3.49
CA LEU A 296 2.39 -15.06 -2.07
C LEU A 296 1.42 -13.90 -1.77
N CYS A 297 1.53 -12.82 -2.55
CA CYS A 297 0.76 -11.58 -2.40
C CYS A 297 0.66 -10.83 -3.75
N HIS A 298 -0.15 -9.77 -3.80
CA HIS A 298 -0.48 -9.05 -5.04
C HIS A 298 -0.40 -7.52 -4.85
N GLY A 299 -0.19 -6.78 -5.94
CA GLY A 299 -0.20 -5.33 -5.93
C GLY A 299 -0.36 -4.69 -7.32
N VAL A 300 -0.52 -3.37 -7.32
CA VAL A 300 -0.65 -2.55 -8.53
C VAL A 300 0.73 -2.32 -9.15
N ALA A 301 0.98 -2.94 -10.30
CA ALA A 301 2.20 -2.75 -11.07
C ALA A 301 2.15 -1.48 -11.95
N TYR A 302 2.86 -0.43 -11.52
CA TYR A 302 2.99 0.83 -12.27
C TYR A 302 4.07 0.77 -13.35
N VAL A 303 5.08 -0.09 -13.18
CA VAL A 303 5.91 -0.59 -14.29
C VAL A 303 5.75 -2.10 -14.31
N LYS A 304 5.36 -2.63 -15.48
CA LYS A 304 5.19 -4.06 -15.70
C LYS A 304 6.52 -4.69 -16.10
N GLY A 305 6.74 -5.92 -15.67
CA GLY A 305 7.92 -6.70 -16.04
C GLY A 305 7.95 -8.00 -15.26
N GLN A 306 9.14 -8.57 -15.15
CA GLN A 306 9.41 -9.73 -14.32
C GLN A 306 10.80 -9.60 -13.68
N ALA A 307 11.02 -10.25 -12.54
CA ALA A 307 12.33 -10.40 -11.93
C ALA A 307 12.36 -11.60 -10.98
N SER A 308 13.55 -12.13 -10.71
CA SER A 308 13.81 -13.04 -9.59
C SER A 308 15.09 -12.61 -8.89
N GLY A 309 15.12 -12.68 -7.56
CA GLY A 309 16.27 -12.25 -6.76
C GLY A 309 16.04 -12.42 -5.27
N ARG A 310 17.07 -12.18 -4.45
CA ARG A 310 16.88 -12.16 -3.00
C ARG A 310 16.14 -10.92 -2.57
N LEU A 311 15.16 -11.08 -1.69
CA LEU A 311 14.47 -9.99 -1.02
C LEU A 311 15.48 -9.23 -0.14
N MET A 312 15.40 -7.90 -0.20
CA MET A 312 16.03 -6.96 0.72
C MET A 312 14.91 -6.07 1.25
N ALA A 313 14.44 -6.35 2.46
CA ALA A 313 13.28 -5.70 3.06
C ALA A 313 13.67 -4.75 4.20
N SER A 314 13.01 -3.59 4.30
CA SER A 314 13.21 -2.66 5.40
C SER A 314 11.91 -1.95 5.79
N PRO A 315 11.65 -1.71 7.09
CA PRO A 315 10.48 -0.98 7.56
C PRO A 315 10.64 0.55 7.50
N LEU A 316 11.71 1.07 6.89
CA LEU A 316 12.01 2.50 6.80
C LEU A 316 12.23 2.94 5.34
N GLU A 317 11.78 4.14 4.98
CA GLU A 317 12.03 4.70 3.65
C GLU A 317 13.52 4.97 3.41
N LEU A 318 13.97 4.69 2.18
CA LEU A 318 15.34 4.93 1.74
C LEU A 318 15.40 6.23 0.92
N SER A 319 16.40 7.07 1.19
CA SER A 319 16.76 8.18 0.29
C SER A 319 17.69 7.63 -0.79
N PHE A 320 17.30 7.67 -2.06
CA PHE A 320 18.22 7.30 -3.14
C PHE A 320 19.22 8.44 -3.37
N TRP A 321 18.75 9.69 -3.42
CA TRP A 321 19.63 10.85 -3.41
C TRP A 321 20.43 10.91 -2.09
N GLY A 322 21.76 10.98 -2.18
CA GLY A 322 22.68 11.02 -1.04
C GLY A 322 22.69 9.78 -0.13
N GLY A 323 21.92 8.73 -0.48
CA GLY A 323 21.78 7.51 0.32
C GLY A 323 21.98 6.20 -0.45
N VAL A 324 22.09 6.26 -1.78
CA VAL A 324 22.53 5.14 -2.64
C VAL A 324 23.56 5.67 -3.65
N ASP A 325 24.67 4.95 -3.82
CA ASP A 325 25.68 5.24 -4.84
C ASP A 325 25.24 4.68 -6.23
N PRO A 326 25.05 5.52 -7.26
CA PRO A 326 24.63 5.09 -8.60
C PRO A 326 25.70 4.28 -9.37
N GLN A 327 26.96 4.30 -8.96
CA GLN A 327 28.06 3.58 -9.63
C GLN A 327 28.25 2.16 -9.09
N THR A 328 28.14 1.96 -7.77
CA THR A 328 28.30 0.64 -7.14
C THR A 328 26.97 -0.06 -6.83
N GLY A 329 25.88 0.69 -6.66
CA GLY A 329 24.62 0.18 -6.12
C GLY A 329 24.62 0.00 -4.60
N GLN A 330 25.60 0.54 -3.88
CA GLN A 330 25.67 0.44 -2.41
C GLN A 330 24.76 1.45 -1.72
N VAL A 331 24.08 1.04 -0.64
CA VAL A 331 23.37 1.94 0.27
C VAL A 331 24.39 2.67 1.15
N ILE A 332 24.51 3.98 0.97
CA ILE A 332 25.47 4.86 1.67
C ILE A 332 24.80 5.76 2.73
N ASP A 333 23.46 5.73 2.86
CA ASP A 333 22.74 6.41 3.95
C ASP A 333 23.24 5.88 5.31
N GLN A 334 23.94 6.72 6.07
CA GLN A 334 24.56 6.34 7.33
C GLN A 334 23.54 6.06 8.44
N HIS A 335 22.27 6.44 8.24
CA HIS A 335 21.18 6.32 9.19
C HIS A 335 20.15 5.24 8.80
N HIS A 336 20.35 4.50 7.70
CA HIS A 336 19.42 3.47 7.22
C HIS A 336 19.86 2.04 7.59
N PRO A 337 18.95 1.12 7.97
CA PRO A 337 19.30 -0.26 8.31
C PRO A 337 19.99 -1.06 7.19
N LEU A 338 19.80 -0.66 5.92
CA LEU A 338 20.43 -1.31 4.76
C LEU A 338 21.85 -0.79 4.46
N ARG A 339 22.39 0.14 5.26
CA ARG A 339 23.74 0.72 5.12
C ARG A 339 24.80 -0.33 4.81
N GLY A 340 25.54 -0.13 3.72
CA GLY A 340 26.62 -0.99 3.26
C GLY A 340 26.18 -2.18 2.39
N GLN A 341 24.88 -2.48 2.31
CA GLN A 341 24.35 -3.50 1.41
C GLN A 341 24.26 -3.00 -0.05
N PHE A 342 24.20 -3.93 -1.00
CA PHE A 342 24.17 -3.63 -2.44
C PHE A 342 22.81 -4.01 -3.05
N LEU A 343 22.20 -3.08 -3.79
CA LEU A 343 20.89 -3.28 -4.42
C LEU A 343 20.93 -4.20 -5.64
N GLN A 344 22.09 -4.38 -6.26
CA GLN A 344 22.24 -5.14 -7.51
C GLN A 344 21.57 -6.53 -7.43
N ASP A 345 20.66 -6.80 -8.38
CA ASP A 345 19.95 -8.07 -8.54
C ASP A 345 19.18 -8.51 -7.27
N ARG A 346 18.65 -7.54 -6.51
CA ARG A 346 17.76 -7.74 -5.35
C ARG A 346 16.33 -7.34 -5.66
N ILE A 347 15.39 -7.98 -4.97
CA ILE A 347 14.00 -7.49 -4.90
C ILE A 347 13.96 -6.54 -3.69
N LEU A 348 13.85 -5.24 -3.92
CA LEU A 348 13.88 -4.22 -2.85
C LEU A 348 12.46 -4.00 -2.32
N ALA A 349 12.25 -4.14 -1.02
CA ALA A 349 10.98 -3.85 -0.35
C ALA A 349 11.15 -2.78 0.73
N ILE A 350 10.60 -1.58 0.49
CA ILE A 350 10.62 -0.42 1.41
C ILE A 350 9.25 0.26 1.42
N PRO A 351 8.85 1.01 2.47
CA PRO A 351 7.52 1.61 2.51
C PRO A 351 7.28 2.60 1.36
N GLY A 352 8.32 3.36 1.03
CA GLY A 352 8.40 4.30 -0.09
C GLY A 352 9.79 4.96 -0.12
N GLY A 353 9.96 5.97 -0.98
CA GLY A 353 11.14 6.85 -0.99
C GLY A 353 11.02 8.00 0.02
N ARG A 354 12.18 8.54 0.45
CA ARG A 354 12.31 9.81 1.18
C ARG A 354 13.40 10.70 0.55
N GLY A 355 13.55 11.94 1.05
CA GLY A 355 14.63 12.83 0.60
C GLY A 355 14.33 13.61 -0.68
N SER A 356 15.35 13.82 -1.52
CA SER A 356 15.26 14.67 -2.72
C SER A 356 14.55 14.03 -3.91
N CYS A 357 14.00 14.86 -4.78
CA CYS A 357 13.34 14.49 -6.03
C CYS A 357 14.28 13.79 -7.03
N SER A 358 15.58 14.09 -6.93
CA SER A 358 16.69 13.51 -7.70
C SER A 358 16.92 12.01 -7.48
N GLY A 359 16.12 11.37 -6.62
CA GLY A 359 16.05 9.91 -6.52
C GLY A 359 15.62 9.22 -7.83
N SER A 360 14.82 9.88 -8.68
CA SER A 360 14.48 9.37 -10.02
C SER A 360 15.72 9.27 -10.93
N GLY A 361 16.61 10.26 -10.86
CA GLY A 361 17.90 10.27 -11.55
C GLY A 361 18.82 9.15 -11.07
N VAL A 362 18.99 8.99 -9.75
CA VAL A 362 19.79 7.89 -9.18
C VAL A 362 19.24 6.52 -9.60
N MET A 363 17.92 6.32 -9.60
CA MET A 363 17.30 5.08 -10.10
C MET A 363 17.58 4.83 -11.59
N LEU A 364 17.52 5.88 -12.43
CA LEU A 364 17.85 5.77 -13.86
C LEU A 364 19.31 5.34 -14.07
N GLU A 365 20.28 5.98 -13.41
CA GLU A 365 21.70 5.61 -13.52
C GLU A 365 21.94 4.16 -13.06
N LEU A 366 21.35 3.76 -11.93
CA LEU A 366 21.43 2.39 -11.41
C LEU A 366 20.93 1.35 -12.42
N LEU A 367 19.81 1.63 -13.12
CA LEU A 367 19.30 0.75 -14.17
C LEU A 367 20.19 0.74 -15.42
N LEU A 368 20.73 1.88 -15.84
CA LEU A 368 21.62 1.96 -16.99
C LEU A 368 22.96 1.25 -16.74
N ASN A 369 23.52 1.38 -15.53
CA ASN A 369 24.76 0.74 -15.08
C ASN A 369 24.62 -0.76 -14.76
N ASN A 370 23.40 -1.30 -14.74
CA ASN A 370 23.09 -2.66 -14.24
C ASN A 370 23.50 -2.87 -12.77
N LYS A 371 23.19 -1.87 -11.92
CA LYS A 371 23.48 -1.82 -10.48
C LYS A 371 22.23 -1.64 -9.60
N GLY A 372 21.09 -1.37 -10.23
CA GLY A 372 19.79 -1.28 -9.55
C GLY A 372 19.23 -2.61 -9.07
N PRO A 373 18.14 -2.56 -8.29
CA PRO A 373 17.38 -3.74 -7.92
C PRO A 373 16.75 -4.40 -9.16
N GLY A 374 16.51 -5.71 -9.08
CA GLY A 374 15.77 -6.45 -10.10
C GLY A 374 14.27 -6.11 -10.10
N ALA A 375 13.70 -5.72 -8.96
CA ALA A 375 12.35 -5.17 -8.83
C ALA A 375 12.24 -4.30 -7.57
N VAL A 376 11.25 -3.41 -7.53
CA VAL A 376 10.93 -2.61 -6.33
C VAL A 376 9.46 -2.83 -5.91
N LEU A 377 9.28 -3.11 -4.62
CA LEU A 377 8.01 -3.35 -3.96
C LEU A 377 7.79 -2.26 -2.90
N PHE A 378 6.64 -1.58 -2.94
CA PHE A 378 6.29 -0.50 -2.02
C PHE A 378 5.05 -0.82 -1.20
N GLU A 379 5.02 -0.34 0.06
CA GLU A 379 3.82 -0.42 0.93
C GLU A 379 2.76 0.61 0.53
N ARG A 380 3.19 1.80 0.10
CA ARG A 380 2.32 2.90 -0.33
C ARG A 380 2.74 3.42 -1.70
N ARG A 381 1.93 4.28 -2.31
CA ARG A 381 2.29 4.91 -3.58
C ARG A 381 3.59 5.70 -3.45
N GLU A 382 4.48 5.49 -4.42
CA GLU A 382 5.78 6.12 -4.51
C GLU A 382 5.92 6.75 -5.91
N ASP A 383 6.18 8.05 -5.95
CA ASP A 383 6.07 8.85 -7.17
C ASP A 383 7.45 9.13 -7.83
N ILE A 384 8.56 9.04 -7.08
CA ILE A 384 9.91 9.50 -7.48
C ILE A 384 10.74 8.38 -8.11
N LEU A 385 10.98 7.31 -7.36
CA LEU A 385 11.77 6.16 -7.81
C LEU A 385 11.03 5.45 -8.96
N THR A 386 9.71 5.35 -8.87
CA THR A 386 8.87 4.81 -9.95
C THR A 386 9.07 5.55 -11.27
N LEU A 387 9.15 6.89 -11.26
CA LEU A 387 9.41 7.65 -12.49
C LEU A 387 10.79 7.32 -13.08
N GLY A 388 11.83 7.15 -12.26
CA GLY A 388 13.16 6.75 -12.74
C GLY A 388 13.12 5.48 -13.58
N VAL A 389 12.31 4.50 -13.17
CA VAL A 389 12.06 3.27 -13.95
C VAL A 389 11.20 3.53 -15.19
N MET A 390 10.16 4.38 -15.10
CA MET A 390 9.35 4.75 -16.28
C MET A 390 10.18 5.45 -17.38
N ILE A 391 11.15 6.29 -17.01
CA ILE A 391 12.06 6.94 -17.96
C ILE A 391 13.03 5.94 -18.58
N ALA A 392 13.56 5.00 -17.79
CA ALA A 392 14.38 3.89 -18.29
C ALA A 392 13.62 3.03 -19.31
N GLU A 393 12.35 2.71 -19.05
CA GLU A 393 11.50 1.94 -19.97
C GLU A 393 11.18 2.73 -21.24
N GLU A 394 10.77 3.99 -21.09
CA GLU A 394 10.28 4.81 -22.20
C GLU A 394 11.38 5.11 -23.22
N ILE A 395 12.53 5.59 -22.75
CA ILE A 395 13.60 6.16 -23.60
C ILE A 395 14.74 5.17 -23.83
N PHE A 396 15.08 4.34 -22.85
CA PHE A 396 16.25 3.45 -22.90
C PHE A 396 15.89 1.96 -23.05
N LYS A 397 14.60 1.62 -23.07
CA LYS A 397 14.05 0.25 -23.17
C LYS A 397 14.59 -0.71 -22.09
N LYS A 398 14.90 -0.20 -20.89
CA LYS A 398 15.18 -1.00 -19.69
C LYS A 398 14.05 -0.83 -18.68
N ALA A 399 13.41 -1.91 -18.25
CA ALA A 399 12.36 -1.88 -17.23
C ALA A 399 12.65 -2.90 -16.13
N ILE A 400 12.16 -2.60 -14.93
CA ILE A 400 12.03 -3.54 -13.81
C ILE A 400 10.58 -3.48 -13.28
N PRO A 401 10.05 -4.54 -12.63
CA PRO A 401 8.76 -4.43 -11.95
C PRO A 401 8.80 -3.35 -10.87
N VAL A 402 7.80 -2.49 -10.86
CA VAL A 402 7.54 -1.55 -9.76
C VAL A 402 6.09 -1.74 -9.32
N VAL A 403 5.91 -2.27 -8.11
CA VAL A 403 4.60 -2.72 -7.59
C VAL A 403 4.33 -2.06 -6.25
N VAL A 404 3.15 -1.45 -6.10
CA VAL A 404 2.63 -1.04 -4.78
C VAL A 404 1.69 -2.13 -4.31
N LEU A 405 1.97 -2.72 -3.15
CA LEU A 405 1.25 -3.87 -2.60
C LEU A 405 -0.12 -3.47 -2.05
N ASN A 406 -0.98 -4.46 -1.80
CA ASN A 406 -2.22 -4.21 -1.07
C ASN A 406 -1.94 -3.86 0.42
N PRO A 407 -2.80 -3.06 1.07
CA PRO A 407 -2.68 -2.77 2.49
C PRO A 407 -2.70 -4.07 3.34
N GLY A 408 -1.63 -4.31 4.09
CA GLY A 408 -1.46 -5.51 4.93
C GLY A 408 -0.44 -6.54 4.42
N ASP A 409 -0.10 -6.52 3.12
CA ASP A 409 0.84 -7.49 2.53
C ASP A 409 2.32 -7.18 2.87
N PHE A 410 2.68 -5.89 3.00
CA PHE A 410 4.07 -5.47 3.21
C PHE A 410 4.69 -6.01 4.53
N PRO A 411 3.99 -6.05 5.69
CA PRO A 411 4.47 -6.73 6.89
C PRO A 411 4.78 -8.22 6.75
N GLN A 412 4.26 -8.91 5.72
CA GLN A 412 4.62 -10.30 5.42
C GLN A 412 6.00 -10.38 4.77
N LEU A 413 6.31 -9.48 3.84
CA LEU A 413 7.62 -9.41 3.18
C LEU A 413 8.75 -9.07 4.17
N LEU A 414 8.51 -8.21 5.16
CA LEU A 414 9.47 -7.92 6.23
C LEU A 414 9.92 -9.19 7.00
N ARG A 415 9.08 -10.22 7.07
CA ARG A 415 9.39 -11.52 7.72
C ARG A 415 10.12 -12.51 6.81
N LEU A 416 10.28 -12.16 5.52
CA LEU A 416 10.86 -13.00 4.47
C LEU A 416 12.17 -12.43 3.91
N ASP A 417 12.81 -11.51 4.63
CA ASP A 417 14.07 -10.90 4.21
C ASP A 417 15.17 -11.95 3.87
N GLY A 418 15.98 -11.66 2.87
CA GLY A 418 17.02 -12.55 2.35
C GLY A 418 16.53 -13.81 1.61
N LYS A 419 15.23 -14.15 1.63
CA LYS A 419 14.64 -15.26 0.87
C LYS A 419 14.63 -14.96 -0.63
N LEU A 420 14.52 -16.00 -1.45
CA LEU A 420 14.34 -15.85 -2.90
C LEU A 420 12.90 -15.44 -3.19
N MET A 421 12.72 -14.36 -3.97
CA MET A 421 11.43 -13.91 -4.45
C MET A 421 11.46 -13.81 -5.98
N SER A 422 10.31 -14.06 -6.61
CA SER A 422 10.05 -13.71 -8.00
C SER A 422 8.87 -12.73 -8.07
N VAL A 423 8.88 -11.83 -9.05
CA VAL A 423 7.82 -10.85 -9.31
C VAL A 423 7.44 -10.97 -10.78
N VAL A 424 6.15 -11.01 -11.11
CA VAL A 424 5.63 -11.03 -12.48
C VAL A 424 4.39 -10.14 -12.56
N GLY A 425 4.48 -9.02 -13.27
CA GLY A 425 3.42 -8.01 -13.27
C GLY A 425 3.17 -7.50 -11.84
N GLY A 426 1.95 -7.73 -11.33
CA GLY A 426 1.56 -7.40 -9.95
C GLY A 426 1.66 -8.56 -8.95
N ASP A 427 2.07 -9.76 -9.39
CA ASP A 427 2.11 -10.97 -8.58
C ASP A 427 3.52 -11.22 -8.01
N ILE A 428 3.62 -11.44 -6.69
CA ILE A 428 4.88 -11.72 -5.99
C ILE A 428 4.87 -13.20 -5.54
N PHE A 429 5.99 -13.92 -5.65
CA PHE A 429 6.14 -15.35 -5.39
C PHE A 429 7.36 -15.60 -4.49
N HIS A 430 7.29 -16.55 -3.56
CA HIS A 430 8.37 -16.88 -2.63
C HIS A 430 9.29 -18.03 -3.09
N TYR A 431 9.30 -18.28 -4.41
CA TYR A 431 10.04 -19.36 -5.07
C TYR A 431 10.28 -18.99 -6.54
N GLU A 432 11.27 -19.64 -7.16
CA GLU A 432 11.68 -19.38 -8.54
C GLU A 432 10.65 -19.87 -9.56
N LEU A 433 10.39 -19.05 -10.59
CA LEU A 433 9.42 -19.37 -11.64
C LEU A 433 10.09 -19.95 -12.89
N PRO A 434 9.53 -21.00 -13.54
CA PRO A 434 10.07 -21.54 -14.79
C PRO A 434 10.14 -20.51 -15.92
N GLU A 435 11.21 -20.58 -16.72
CA GLU A 435 11.50 -19.70 -17.87
C GLU A 435 10.35 -19.55 -18.87
N THR A 436 9.44 -20.54 -18.94
CA THR A 436 8.28 -20.52 -19.83
C THR A 436 7.18 -19.54 -19.41
N ILE A 437 7.19 -19.04 -18.17
CA ILE A 437 6.39 -17.88 -17.74
C ILE A 437 7.17 -16.57 -17.95
N GLN A 438 8.50 -16.62 -17.96
CA GLN A 438 9.40 -15.48 -18.10
C GLN A 438 9.55 -14.93 -19.54
N ASN A 439 8.63 -15.23 -20.46
CA ASN A 439 8.76 -14.87 -21.88
C ASN A 439 7.57 -14.09 -22.48
N ASN A 440 6.67 -13.56 -21.64
CA ASN A 440 5.60 -12.65 -22.06
C ASN A 440 6.02 -11.17 -21.89
N SER A 441 7.08 -10.74 -22.57
CA SER A 441 7.60 -9.37 -22.49
C SER A 441 7.22 -8.51 -23.72
N HIS A 442 6.91 -7.23 -23.44
CA HIS A 442 6.77 -6.11 -24.40
C HIS A 442 5.99 -6.37 -25.70
N SER A 443 4.65 -6.42 -25.61
CA SER A 443 3.80 -5.99 -26.72
C SER A 443 3.76 -4.45 -26.79
N ASP A 444 4.08 -3.84 -27.93
CA ASP A 444 3.87 -2.40 -28.23
C ASP A 444 2.36 -2.08 -28.37
N GLN A 445 1.61 -2.22 -27.27
CA GLN A 445 0.25 -1.70 -27.18
C GLN A 445 0.30 -0.19 -27.01
N ALA A 446 -0.46 0.54 -27.83
CA ALA A 446 -0.60 1.98 -27.70
C ALA A 446 -1.14 2.33 -26.30
N MET A 447 -0.35 3.07 -25.51
CA MET A 447 -0.77 3.48 -24.16
C MET A 447 -2.02 4.36 -24.24
N THR A 448 -3.14 3.85 -23.74
CA THR A 448 -4.40 4.59 -23.63
C THR A 448 -4.62 5.00 -22.19
N PHE A 449 -5.05 6.25 -21.99
CA PHE A 449 -5.32 6.82 -20.66
C PHE A 449 -6.82 7.15 -20.51
N PRO A 450 -7.73 6.16 -20.60
CA PRO A 450 -9.18 6.40 -20.71
C PRO A 450 -9.82 7.05 -19.47
N LYS A 451 -9.08 7.13 -18.36
CA LYS A 451 -9.51 7.75 -17.09
C LYS A 451 -9.12 9.24 -16.97
N ILE A 452 -8.40 9.79 -17.95
CA ILE A 452 -7.88 11.17 -17.92
C ILE A 452 -8.60 12.01 -18.98
N HIS A 453 -9.24 13.09 -18.57
CA HIS A 453 -9.86 14.05 -19.47
C HIS A 453 -8.76 14.92 -20.13
N LEU A 454 -8.70 14.87 -21.47
CA LEU A 454 -7.77 15.63 -22.27
C LEU A 454 -8.46 16.83 -22.91
N SER A 455 -7.93 18.05 -22.68
CA SER A 455 -8.33 19.24 -23.44
C SER A 455 -7.82 19.16 -24.88
N GLU A 456 -8.28 20.07 -25.75
CA GLU A 456 -7.78 20.12 -27.14
C GLU A 456 -6.26 20.36 -27.22
N VAL A 457 -5.67 21.08 -26.27
CA VAL A 457 -4.20 21.26 -26.21
C VAL A 457 -3.51 19.95 -25.83
N ASP A 458 -4.09 19.18 -24.92
CA ASP A 458 -3.56 17.89 -24.49
C ASP A 458 -3.63 16.84 -25.62
N LYS A 459 -4.74 16.80 -26.36
CA LYS A 459 -4.90 15.94 -27.55
C LYS A 459 -3.84 16.25 -28.60
N LYS A 460 -3.63 17.54 -28.91
CA LYS A 460 -2.61 18.02 -29.86
C LYS A 460 -1.18 17.72 -29.42
N LEU A 461 -0.89 17.77 -28.11
CA LEU A 461 0.37 17.32 -27.53
C LEU A 461 0.58 15.81 -27.74
N VAL A 462 -0.42 14.96 -27.45
CA VAL A 462 -0.36 13.51 -27.67
C VAL A 462 -0.24 13.13 -29.16
N GLN A 463 -0.87 13.91 -30.04
CA GLN A 463 -0.80 13.75 -31.51
C GLN A 463 0.52 14.25 -32.12
N GLY A 464 1.34 14.99 -31.37
CA GLY A 464 2.64 15.50 -31.83
C GLY A 464 2.61 16.79 -32.65
N GLU A 465 1.48 17.53 -32.68
CA GLU A 465 1.39 18.83 -33.38
C GLU A 465 2.42 19.86 -32.86
N TYR A 466 2.88 19.68 -31.62
CA TYR A 466 3.89 20.53 -30.97
C TYR A 466 5.32 19.95 -30.98
N GLY A 467 5.57 18.96 -31.85
CA GLY A 467 6.89 18.33 -32.00
C GLY A 467 7.10 17.10 -31.10
N GLU A 468 8.10 16.29 -31.47
CA GLU A 468 8.31 14.95 -30.91
C GLU A 468 8.73 15.00 -29.43
N ALA A 469 9.62 15.92 -29.04
CA ALA A 469 9.98 16.12 -27.64
C ALA A 469 8.77 16.44 -26.75
N ALA A 470 7.84 17.28 -27.23
CA ALA A 470 6.61 17.61 -26.51
C ALA A 470 5.64 16.41 -26.43
N ARG A 471 5.62 15.55 -27.46
CA ARG A 471 4.83 14.30 -27.47
C ARG A 471 5.36 13.28 -26.48
N VAL A 472 6.68 13.10 -26.40
CA VAL A 472 7.34 12.23 -25.40
C VAL A 472 7.10 12.76 -23.99
N ALA A 473 7.31 14.07 -23.77
CA ALA A 473 7.00 14.74 -22.51
C ALA A 473 5.53 14.54 -22.07
N MET A 474 4.57 14.68 -23.00
CA MET A 474 3.16 14.48 -22.71
C MET A 474 2.84 13.04 -22.28
N ARG A 475 3.48 12.04 -22.89
CA ARG A 475 3.33 10.63 -22.48
C ARG A 475 3.85 10.40 -21.05
N ILE A 476 4.96 11.04 -20.67
CA ILE A 476 5.49 11.00 -19.29
C ILE A 476 4.49 11.65 -18.31
N VAL A 477 3.97 12.85 -18.64
CA VAL A 477 2.95 13.55 -17.83
C VAL A 477 1.70 12.70 -17.63
N LEU A 478 1.22 12.00 -18.67
CA LEU A 478 0.04 11.15 -18.61
C LEU A 478 0.24 9.86 -17.79
N ARG A 479 1.40 9.19 -17.93
CA ARG A 479 1.76 8.05 -17.07
C ARG A 479 1.79 8.45 -15.60
N MET A 480 2.35 9.62 -15.30
CA MET A 480 2.40 10.14 -13.93
C MET A 480 1.03 10.61 -13.43
N ALA A 481 0.17 11.16 -14.28
CA ALA A 481 -1.22 11.45 -13.91
C ALA A 481 -2.02 10.18 -13.57
N GLU A 482 -1.86 9.11 -14.35
CA GLU A 482 -2.49 7.81 -14.04
C GLU A 482 -1.95 7.22 -12.73
N LEU A 483 -0.63 7.24 -12.51
CA LEU A 483 0.00 6.83 -11.25
C LEU A 483 -0.57 7.61 -10.06
N LEU A 484 -0.67 8.93 -10.18
CA LEU A 484 -1.19 9.81 -9.13
C LEU A 484 -2.71 9.65 -8.90
N GLY A 485 -3.43 8.94 -9.76
CA GLY A 485 -4.89 8.85 -9.76
C GLY A 485 -5.61 10.12 -10.26
N ALA A 486 -4.88 11.04 -10.89
CA ALA A 486 -5.40 12.30 -11.38
C ALA A 486 -6.24 12.10 -12.65
N ARG A 487 -7.48 12.58 -12.64
CA ARG A 487 -8.42 12.50 -13.78
C ARG A 487 -8.28 13.66 -14.76
N ASP A 488 -7.53 14.70 -14.42
CA ASP A 488 -7.45 15.95 -15.17
C ASP A 488 -6.01 16.50 -15.15
N LEU A 489 -5.70 17.40 -16.09
CA LEU A 489 -4.41 18.11 -16.16
C LEU A 489 -4.60 19.63 -15.98
N ILE A 490 -3.80 20.23 -15.10
CA ILE A 490 -3.74 21.68 -14.87
C ILE A 490 -2.70 22.36 -15.77
N HIS A 491 -2.88 23.66 -15.99
CA HIS A 491 -1.85 24.51 -16.60
C HIS A 491 -1.00 25.15 -15.49
N VAL A 492 0.33 25.14 -15.65
CA VAL A 492 1.25 25.78 -14.69
C VAL A 492 1.74 27.12 -15.21
N THR A 493 1.89 28.12 -14.34
CA THR A 493 2.34 29.47 -14.73
C THR A 493 3.85 29.56 -14.95
N GLN A 494 4.63 28.72 -14.27
CA GLN A 494 6.08 28.59 -14.45
C GLN A 494 6.62 27.24 -13.94
N VAL A 495 7.86 26.93 -14.30
CA VAL A 495 8.59 25.72 -13.90
C VAL A 495 9.96 26.05 -13.30
N HIS A 496 10.38 25.25 -12.32
CA HIS A 496 11.76 25.18 -11.82
C HIS A 496 12.25 23.74 -11.88
N VAL A 497 13.15 23.46 -12.83
CA VAL A 497 13.69 22.12 -13.13
C VAL A 497 14.80 21.79 -12.13
N ASP A 498 14.65 20.66 -11.44
CA ASP A 498 15.64 20.04 -10.55
C ASP A 498 16.59 19.12 -11.34
N GLY A 499 16.05 18.42 -12.35
CA GLY A 499 16.76 17.45 -13.21
C GLY A 499 17.91 17.98 -14.09
N CYS A 500 18.42 19.19 -13.82
CA CYS A 500 19.70 19.69 -14.31
C CYS A 500 20.90 19.32 -13.41
N ILE A 501 20.67 18.60 -12.31
CA ILE A 501 21.70 17.89 -11.55
C ILE A 501 22.28 16.75 -12.39
N TYR A 502 23.61 16.72 -12.54
CA TYR A 502 24.30 15.61 -13.21
C TYR A 502 24.48 14.46 -12.22
N THR A 503 23.57 13.47 -12.29
CA THR A 503 23.65 12.21 -11.53
C THR A 503 24.56 11.17 -12.21
N GLY A 504 24.76 11.31 -13.53
CA GLY A 504 25.51 10.38 -14.36
C GLY A 504 25.15 10.48 -15.85
N PRO A 505 25.70 9.60 -16.70
CA PRO A 505 25.48 9.65 -18.15
C PRO A 505 24.01 9.53 -18.58
N GLY A 506 23.16 8.85 -17.81
CA GLY A 506 21.73 8.70 -18.09
C GLY A 506 20.96 10.03 -18.09
N SER A 507 21.18 10.85 -17.05
CA SER A 507 20.59 12.20 -16.93
C SER A 507 20.98 13.10 -18.10
N LEU A 508 22.24 13.03 -18.55
CA LEU A 508 22.72 13.74 -19.73
C LEU A 508 22.05 13.23 -21.01
N LEU A 509 22.07 11.92 -21.26
CA LEU A 509 21.47 11.31 -22.44
C LEU A 509 19.96 11.60 -22.55
N PHE A 510 19.24 11.65 -21.42
CA PHE A 510 17.84 12.04 -21.37
C PHE A 510 17.62 13.50 -21.83
N ALA A 511 18.37 14.45 -21.28
CA ALA A 511 18.24 15.87 -21.62
C ALA A 511 18.68 16.17 -23.06
N GLU A 512 19.78 15.55 -23.52
CA GLU A 512 20.23 15.63 -24.92
C GLU A 512 19.21 15.02 -25.87
N ARG A 513 18.59 13.88 -25.52
CA ARG A 513 17.52 13.27 -26.33
C ARG A 513 16.32 14.19 -26.48
N LEU A 514 15.87 14.88 -25.43
CA LEU A 514 14.76 15.84 -25.53
C LEU A 514 15.14 17.09 -26.35
N ARG A 515 16.38 17.60 -26.21
CA ARG A 515 16.91 18.68 -27.06
C ARG A 515 16.91 18.29 -28.54
N ASP A 516 17.44 17.11 -28.86
CA ASP A 516 17.64 16.64 -30.23
C ASP A 516 16.32 16.23 -30.91
N LEU A 517 15.29 15.90 -30.14
CA LEU A 517 13.90 15.75 -30.60
C LEU A 517 13.15 17.10 -30.74
N GLY A 518 13.88 18.22 -30.72
CA GLY A 518 13.36 19.57 -30.98
C GLY A 518 12.73 20.26 -29.78
N GLY A 519 13.07 19.86 -28.55
CA GLY A 519 12.47 20.38 -27.32
C GLY A 519 12.51 21.91 -27.20
N LYS A 520 11.36 22.50 -26.86
CA LYS A 520 11.20 23.92 -26.49
C LYS A 520 10.23 24.05 -25.32
N VAL A 521 10.65 24.73 -24.26
CA VAL A 521 9.80 25.01 -23.11
C VAL A 521 8.66 25.96 -23.49
N ARG A 522 7.46 25.69 -22.99
CA ARG A 522 6.22 26.41 -23.33
C ARG A 522 5.79 27.44 -22.28
N VAL A 523 6.41 27.39 -21.11
CA VAL A 523 6.14 28.25 -19.94
C VAL A 523 7.46 28.80 -19.39
N PRO A 524 7.46 29.94 -18.68
CA PRO A 524 8.66 30.47 -18.01
C PRO A 524 9.34 29.39 -17.18
N THR A 525 10.56 29.01 -17.58
CA THR A 525 11.30 27.89 -16.99
C THR A 525 12.63 28.37 -16.44
N SER A 526 12.93 27.98 -15.21
CA SER A 526 14.18 28.25 -14.48
C SER A 526 14.86 26.93 -14.10
N LEU A 527 16.16 26.99 -13.78
CA LEU A 527 17.00 25.83 -13.47
C LEU A 527 17.51 25.88 -12.03
N ASN A 528 17.47 24.73 -11.34
CA ASN A 528 18.11 24.48 -10.04
C ASN A 528 19.65 24.62 -10.15
N SER A 529 20.34 24.68 -9.02
CA SER A 529 21.79 24.51 -8.98
C SER A 529 22.20 23.21 -9.67
N ILE A 530 23.22 23.31 -10.52
CA ILE A 530 23.82 22.21 -11.27
C ILE A 530 25.05 21.68 -10.52
N SER A 531 25.64 20.58 -10.96
CA SER A 531 26.72 19.93 -10.19
C SER A 531 28.05 20.70 -10.12
N VAL A 532 28.22 21.82 -10.83
CA VAL A 532 29.48 22.60 -10.88
C VAL A 532 29.23 24.11 -10.98
N ASP A 533 30.18 24.95 -10.53
CA ASP A 533 30.17 26.37 -10.88
C ASP A 533 30.45 26.52 -12.38
N GLN A 534 29.41 26.82 -13.18
CA GLN A 534 29.51 26.82 -14.65
C GLN A 534 30.61 27.75 -15.16
N ARG A 535 30.93 28.80 -14.40
CA ARG A 535 31.88 29.85 -14.78
C ARG A 535 33.29 29.53 -14.31
N ARG A 536 33.45 28.78 -13.22
CA ARG A 536 34.73 28.64 -12.50
C ARG A 536 35.20 27.22 -12.25
N TRP A 537 34.44 26.17 -12.57
CA TRP A 537 34.83 24.77 -12.26
C TRP A 537 36.24 24.39 -12.73
N ARG A 538 36.66 24.88 -13.90
CA ARG A 538 38.01 24.68 -14.46
C ARG A 538 39.11 25.34 -13.61
N ALA A 539 38.85 26.52 -13.06
CA ALA A 539 39.76 27.24 -12.16
C ALA A 539 39.72 26.69 -10.73
N GLN A 540 38.59 26.08 -10.33
CA GLN A 540 38.41 25.33 -9.09
C GLN A 540 39.04 23.93 -9.12
N GLY A 541 39.66 23.51 -10.23
CA GLY A 541 40.31 22.20 -10.35
C GLY A 541 39.37 20.99 -10.37
N VAL A 542 38.07 21.19 -10.64
CA VAL A 542 37.10 20.09 -10.79
C VAL A 542 37.47 19.25 -12.01
N ASP A 543 37.28 17.93 -11.93
CA ASP A 543 37.60 16.99 -13.01
C ASP A 543 37.01 17.40 -14.37
N ALA A 544 37.82 17.22 -15.42
CA ALA A 544 37.51 17.63 -16.77
C ALA A 544 36.37 16.84 -17.40
N ALA A 545 36.18 15.56 -17.06
CA ALA A 545 35.08 14.76 -17.60
C ALA A 545 33.76 15.09 -16.90
N PHE A 546 33.76 15.13 -15.56
CA PHE A 546 32.61 15.52 -14.74
C PHE A 546 32.14 16.95 -15.04
N GLY A 547 33.05 17.93 -15.04
CA GLY A 547 32.73 19.32 -15.32
C GLY A 547 32.16 19.54 -16.72
N GLN A 548 32.70 18.87 -17.74
CA GLN A 548 32.15 18.91 -19.10
C GLN A 548 30.77 18.23 -19.19
N ALA A 549 30.53 17.14 -18.48
CA ALA A 549 29.24 16.45 -18.52
C ALA A 549 28.13 17.27 -17.84
N ALA A 550 28.43 17.86 -16.67
CA ALA A 550 27.51 18.77 -15.98
C ALA A 550 27.25 20.06 -16.79
N GLU A 551 28.28 20.64 -17.44
CA GLU A 551 28.13 21.80 -18.32
C GLU A 551 27.26 21.48 -19.56
N LYS A 552 27.40 20.28 -20.14
CA LYS A 552 26.54 19.80 -21.23
C LYS A 552 25.09 19.59 -20.80
N LEU A 553 24.84 19.00 -19.61
CA LEU A 553 23.50 18.79 -19.09
C LEU A 553 22.77 20.12 -18.89
N ALA A 554 23.42 21.06 -18.18
CA ALA A 554 22.93 22.41 -18.00
C ALA A 554 22.64 23.10 -19.34
N ARG A 555 23.54 22.92 -20.32
CA ARG A 555 23.39 23.47 -21.66
C ARG A 555 22.19 22.89 -22.40
N ALA A 556 21.95 21.58 -22.35
CA ALA A 556 20.84 20.93 -23.06
C ALA A 556 19.47 21.54 -22.67
N TYR A 557 19.28 21.86 -21.38
CA TYR A 557 18.08 22.57 -20.93
C TYR A 557 18.02 24.04 -21.40
N THR A 558 19.16 24.75 -21.46
CA THR A 558 19.18 26.12 -22.02
C THR A 558 18.97 26.15 -23.53
N ASP A 559 19.43 25.13 -24.26
CA ASP A 559 19.18 24.95 -25.70
C ASP A 559 17.67 24.69 -25.96
N MET A 560 16.96 24.09 -24.99
CA MET A 560 15.48 23.98 -24.96
C MET A 560 14.76 25.26 -24.47
N GLY A 561 15.49 26.30 -24.06
CA GLY A 561 14.95 27.61 -23.69
C GLY A 561 14.77 27.89 -22.20
N ALA A 562 15.26 27.03 -21.30
CA ALA A 562 15.24 27.32 -19.86
C ALA A 562 16.24 28.43 -19.46
N ARG A 563 15.89 29.27 -18.48
CA ARG A 563 16.76 30.35 -17.97
C ARG A 563 17.89 29.77 -17.08
N PRO A 564 19.18 30.08 -17.32
CA PRO A 564 20.31 29.60 -16.52
C PRO A 564 20.45 30.36 -15.19
N THR A 565 19.46 30.20 -14.31
CA THR A 565 19.36 30.80 -12.98
C THR A 565 20.25 30.11 -11.94
N PHE A 566 20.42 28.79 -12.08
CA PHE A 566 21.25 27.90 -11.27
C PHE A 566 21.20 28.17 -9.77
N THR A 567 20.02 27.96 -9.16
CA THR A 567 19.84 28.15 -7.72
C THR A 567 18.78 27.23 -7.12
N CYS A 568 19.11 26.57 -6.02
CA CYS A 568 18.17 25.79 -5.20
C CYS A 568 17.27 26.64 -4.31
N SER A 569 17.42 27.97 -4.37
CA SER A 569 16.57 28.95 -3.72
C SER A 569 15.79 29.81 -4.76
N PRO A 570 14.93 29.23 -5.63
CA PRO A 570 14.21 30.00 -6.66
C PRO A 570 13.22 31.02 -6.08
N TYR A 571 12.78 30.85 -4.83
CA TYR A 571 11.99 31.82 -4.06
C TYR A 571 12.77 33.11 -3.69
N GLN A 572 14.08 33.19 -3.98
CA GLN A 572 14.87 34.43 -3.92
C GLN A 572 14.94 35.16 -5.27
N LEU A 573 14.38 34.60 -6.35
CA LEU A 573 14.36 35.25 -7.66
C LEU A 573 13.25 36.30 -7.76
N ASP A 574 13.40 37.21 -8.73
CA ASP A 574 12.38 38.17 -9.17
C ASP A 574 11.08 37.48 -9.61
N SER A 575 11.18 36.28 -10.17
CA SER A 575 10.06 35.42 -10.59
C SER A 575 9.53 34.50 -9.49
N ALA A 576 9.69 34.82 -8.21
CA ALA A 576 9.06 34.05 -7.14
C ALA A 576 7.50 34.08 -7.27
N PRO A 577 6.80 32.92 -7.12
CA PRO A 577 5.36 32.83 -7.31
C PRO A 577 4.59 33.47 -6.14
N LYS A 578 3.31 33.74 -6.39
CA LYS A 578 2.37 34.38 -5.46
C LYS A 578 1.41 33.34 -4.85
N VAL A 579 0.69 33.76 -3.81
CA VAL A 579 -0.36 32.96 -3.18
C VAL A 579 -1.37 32.52 -4.24
N GLY A 580 -1.60 31.22 -4.36
CA GLY A 580 -2.52 30.60 -5.31
C GLY A 580 -1.93 30.21 -6.67
N ASP A 581 -0.72 30.66 -7.03
CA ASP A 581 -0.10 30.33 -8.32
C ASP A 581 0.14 28.82 -8.45
N GLN A 582 -0.38 28.22 -9.52
CA GLN A 582 -0.13 26.82 -9.89
C GLN A 582 1.22 26.73 -10.63
N VAL A 583 2.23 26.11 -10.02
CA VAL A 583 3.60 25.99 -10.58
C VAL A 583 4.10 24.54 -10.52
N ALA A 584 5.11 24.20 -11.31
CA ALA A 584 5.86 22.96 -11.10
C ALA A 584 7.30 23.28 -10.70
N TRP A 585 7.56 23.28 -9.41
CA TRP A 585 8.92 23.33 -8.86
C TRP A 585 9.27 21.94 -8.34
N ALA A 586 10.43 21.40 -8.71
CA ALA A 586 10.84 20.06 -8.30
C ALA A 586 11.75 20.04 -7.06
N GLU A 587 12.75 20.93 -6.96
CA GLU A 587 13.73 20.95 -5.85
C GLU A 587 13.04 20.89 -4.48
N SER A 588 13.43 19.89 -3.69
CA SER A 588 12.72 19.48 -2.46
C SER A 588 12.50 20.60 -1.45
N ASN A 589 13.48 21.50 -1.27
CA ASN A 589 13.32 22.64 -0.36
C ASN A 589 12.43 23.74 -0.97
N ALA A 590 12.50 23.94 -2.29
CA ALA A 590 11.71 24.92 -3.02
C ALA A 590 10.23 24.53 -3.10
N VAL A 591 9.91 23.23 -3.23
CA VAL A 591 8.56 22.65 -3.12
C VAL A 591 7.90 23.07 -1.81
N VAL A 592 8.57 22.79 -0.69
CA VAL A 592 8.06 23.08 0.65
C VAL A 592 7.94 24.59 0.86
N TYR A 593 8.92 25.38 0.44
CA TYR A 593 8.87 26.84 0.56
C TYR A 593 7.74 27.46 -0.28
N ALA A 594 7.53 26.99 -1.51
CA ALA A 594 6.47 27.47 -2.39
C ALA A 594 5.08 27.20 -1.80
N ASN A 595 4.83 25.96 -1.32
CA ASN A 595 3.57 25.62 -0.69
C ASN A 595 3.36 26.36 0.64
N SER A 596 4.30 26.24 1.58
CA SER A 596 4.12 26.71 2.97
C SER A 596 4.32 28.21 3.16
N VAL A 597 5.33 28.80 2.51
CA VAL A 597 5.76 30.18 2.81
C VAL A 597 5.24 31.18 1.77
N LEU A 598 5.17 30.79 0.50
CA LEU A 598 4.60 31.63 -0.57
C LEU A 598 3.10 31.41 -0.79
N GLY A 599 2.51 30.31 -0.27
CA GLY A 599 1.12 29.94 -0.54
C GLY A 599 0.84 29.58 -2.00
N ALA A 600 1.89 29.31 -2.79
CA ALA A 600 1.79 28.79 -4.14
C ALA A 600 1.45 27.28 -4.09
N ARG A 601 1.30 26.66 -5.26
CA ARG A 601 0.83 25.27 -5.39
C ARG A 601 1.76 24.48 -6.30
N THR A 602 2.43 23.47 -5.73
CA THR A 602 3.29 22.52 -6.45
C THR A 602 3.27 21.16 -5.76
N MET A 603 3.31 20.06 -6.53
CA MET A 603 3.69 18.76 -5.98
C MET A 603 5.20 18.68 -5.74
N LYS A 604 5.63 17.63 -5.03
CA LYS A 604 7.03 17.21 -4.94
C LYS A 604 7.40 16.46 -6.23
N TYR A 605 7.54 17.21 -7.31
CA TYR A 605 7.78 16.69 -8.65
C TYR A 605 9.14 15.98 -8.72
N PRO A 606 9.22 14.72 -9.19
CA PRO A 606 10.51 14.07 -9.42
C PRO A 606 11.21 14.66 -10.64
N ASP A 607 12.54 14.63 -10.63
CA ASP A 607 13.37 15.02 -11.78
C ASP A 607 12.93 14.22 -13.01
N PHE A 608 13.01 14.85 -14.20
CA PHE A 608 12.50 14.40 -15.51
C PHE A 608 11.01 14.71 -15.76
N LEU A 609 10.14 14.69 -14.75
CA LEU A 609 8.74 15.13 -14.90
C LEU A 609 8.64 16.66 -14.95
N ASP A 610 9.54 17.36 -14.27
CA ASP A 610 9.69 18.82 -14.29
C ASP A 610 9.91 19.39 -15.71
N ILE A 611 10.89 18.91 -16.47
CA ILE A 611 11.09 19.32 -17.86
C ILE A 611 9.95 18.84 -18.76
N ALA A 612 9.34 17.68 -18.48
CA ALA A 612 8.18 17.22 -19.23
C ALA A 612 6.96 18.16 -19.05
N ILE A 613 6.78 18.72 -17.85
CA ILE A 613 5.80 19.78 -17.59
C ILE A 613 6.21 21.09 -18.28
N ALA A 614 7.48 21.47 -18.29
CA ALA A 614 7.94 22.66 -19.02
C ALA A 614 7.74 22.58 -20.54
N LEU A 615 7.97 21.41 -21.15
CA LEU A 615 7.78 21.15 -22.58
C LEU A 615 6.30 21.08 -23.00
N THR A 616 5.39 20.80 -22.07
CA THR A 616 3.93 20.71 -22.34
C THR A 616 3.16 21.94 -21.89
N GLY A 617 3.57 22.59 -20.80
CA GLY A 617 2.78 23.55 -20.02
C GLY A 617 1.71 22.89 -19.13
N ARG A 618 1.75 21.56 -18.96
CA ARG A 618 0.66 20.74 -18.39
C ARG A 618 1.18 19.82 -17.30
N ALA A 619 0.46 19.75 -16.18
CA ALA A 619 0.84 18.90 -15.05
C ALA A 619 -0.38 18.15 -14.47
N PRO A 620 -0.20 17.03 -13.76
CA PRO A 620 -1.31 16.28 -13.16
C PRO A 620 -2.06 17.09 -12.11
N ASN A 621 -3.40 17.06 -12.14
CA ASN A 621 -4.25 17.67 -11.12
C ASN A 621 -4.30 16.79 -9.86
N GLY A 622 -3.26 16.88 -9.02
CA GLY A 622 -3.10 16.06 -7.83
C GLY A 622 -2.30 16.75 -6.72
N GLY A 623 -2.16 16.07 -5.57
CA GLY A 623 -1.38 16.58 -4.44
C GLY A 623 -1.79 18.01 -4.02
N PRO A 624 -0.85 18.86 -3.57
CA PRO A 624 -1.12 20.22 -3.08
C PRO A 624 -1.69 21.22 -4.09
N HIS A 625 -1.94 20.84 -5.35
CA HIS A 625 -2.71 21.68 -6.28
C HIS A 625 -4.18 21.78 -5.87
N VAL A 626 -4.71 20.74 -5.22
CA VAL A 626 -6.09 20.62 -4.74
C VAL A 626 -6.18 20.94 -3.25
N ASP A 627 -7.11 21.79 -2.84
CA ASP A 627 -7.21 22.29 -1.45
C ASP A 627 -7.36 21.19 -0.39
N GLN A 628 -8.18 20.17 -0.67
CA GLN A 628 -8.44 19.06 0.25
C GLN A 628 -7.19 18.21 0.56
N ASN A 629 -6.16 18.31 -0.29
CA ASN A 629 -4.87 17.63 -0.14
C ASN A 629 -3.81 18.51 0.56
N ARG A 630 -4.13 19.77 0.88
CA ARG A 630 -3.27 20.68 1.65
C ARG A 630 -3.57 20.65 3.16
N GLN A 631 -4.63 19.92 3.56
CA GLN A 631 -5.07 19.82 4.95
C GLN A 631 -4.06 19.04 5.80
N ALA A 632 -3.80 19.52 7.01
CA ALA A 632 -2.90 18.88 7.96
C ALA A 632 -3.53 17.64 8.60
N SER A 633 -2.72 16.60 8.81
CA SER A 633 -3.11 15.34 9.48
C SER A 633 -2.30 15.04 10.75
N LEU A 634 -1.36 15.91 11.10
CA LEU A 634 -0.54 15.87 12.31
C LEU A 634 -0.50 17.27 12.94
N ILE A 635 -0.81 17.41 14.23
CA ILE A 635 -0.64 18.65 15.00
C ILE A 635 0.65 18.53 15.80
N VAL A 636 1.55 19.50 15.68
CA VAL A 636 2.76 19.61 16.50
C VAL A 636 2.63 20.85 17.39
N ARG A 637 2.71 20.66 18.71
CA ARG A 637 2.60 21.75 19.69
C ARG A 637 3.97 22.01 20.28
N MET A 638 4.46 23.24 20.11
CA MET A 638 5.69 23.74 20.72
C MET A 638 5.38 24.27 22.14
N PRO A 639 6.38 24.42 23.03
CA PRO A 639 6.15 24.97 24.37
C PRO A 639 5.80 26.47 24.31
N GLU A 640 5.53 27.07 25.47
CA GLU A 640 5.23 28.50 25.52
C GLU A 640 6.43 29.35 25.06
N ALA A 641 6.19 30.55 24.52
CA ALA A 641 7.23 31.36 23.89
C ALA A 641 8.35 31.75 24.88
N GLN A 642 8.03 31.81 26.17
CA GLN A 642 8.94 32.07 27.29
C GLN A 642 9.93 30.92 27.53
N GLU A 643 9.60 29.68 27.14
CA GLU A 643 10.55 28.56 27.09
C GLU A 643 11.42 28.56 25.82
N LEU A 644 11.18 29.53 24.92
CA LEU A 644 11.87 29.71 23.64
C LEU A 644 12.55 31.09 23.53
N GLU A 645 12.66 31.81 24.65
CA GLU A 645 13.52 33.00 24.75
C GLU A 645 15.00 32.58 24.57
N ASP A 646 15.81 33.43 23.92
CA ASP A 646 17.22 33.20 23.57
C ASP A 646 17.55 32.01 22.61
N VAL A 647 16.58 31.49 21.82
CA VAL A 647 16.90 30.56 20.72
C VAL A 647 17.67 31.25 19.57
N ASP A 648 18.65 30.55 19.00
CA ASP A 648 19.48 31.06 17.88
C ASP A 648 19.07 30.47 16.51
N ASP A 649 19.77 30.87 15.43
CA ASP A 649 19.38 30.46 14.06
C ASP A 649 19.61 28.97 13.75
N SER A 650 20.19 28.19 14.67
CA SER A 650 20.26 26.72 14.57
C SER A 650 18.94 26.04 14.98
N PHE A 651 18.09 26.71 15.74
CA PHE A 651 16.79 26.19 16.22
C PHE A 651 15.87 25.79 15.07
N TYR A 652 15.72 26.63 14.05
CA TYR A 652 14.79 26.41 12.94
C TYR A 652 15.15 25.20 12.05
N PRO A 653 16.39 25.01 11.56
CA PRO A 653 16.75 23.79 10.86
C PRO A 653 16.70 22.55 11.76
N LEU A 654 17.06 22.64 13.05
CA LEU A 654 16.96 21.51 13.97
C LEU A 654 15.49 21.07 14.17
N LEU A 655 14.60 22.04 14.39
CA LEU A 655 13.17 21.78 14.56
C LEU A 655 12.53 21.29 13.26
N GLY A 656 12.92 21.83 12.10
CA GLY A 656 12.47 21.34 10.80
C GLY A 656 12.81 19.87 10.59
N TYR A 657 14.03 19.45 10.95
CA TYR A 657 14.46 18.05 10.92
C TYR A 657 13.64 17.17 11.88
N HIS A 658 13.40 17.62 13.12
CA HIS A 658 12.58 16.90 14.09
C HIS A 658 11.13 16.73 13.63
N VAL A 659 10.49 17.82 13.21
CA VAL A 659 9.11 17.81 12.69
C VAL A 659 8.98 16.96 11.42
N GLY A 660 9.97 17.00 10.53
CA GLY A 660 10.01 16.14 9.35
C GLY A 660 10.11 14.64 9.69
N THR A 661 10.86 14.32 10.74
CA THR A 661 10.98 12.95 11.29
C THR A 661 9.67 12.48 11.91
N LEU A 662 8.96 13.33 12.66
CA LEU A 662 7.62 13.03 13.20
C LEU A 662 6.56 12.89 12.10
N ALA A 663 6.67 13.66 11.01
CA ALA A 663 5.69 13.71 9.95
C ALA A 663 5.76 12.52 8.97
N SER A 664 6.97 12.06 8.60
CA SER A 664 7.23 11.09 7.52
C SER A 664 6.58 11.47 6.17
N ASN A 665 5.29 11.23 5.98
CA ASN A 665 4.51 11.53 4.77
C ASN A 665 3.28 12.42 5.02
N GLN A 666 3.00 12.75 6.29
CA GLN A 666 1.86 13.55 6.72
C GLN A 666 2.16 15.05 6.61
N ILE A 667 1.14 15.88 6.33
CA ILE A 667 1.28 17.34 6.40
C ILE A 667 1.11 17.76 7.88
N PRO A 668 2.13 18.34 8.53
CA PRO A 668 2.01 18.83 9.90
C PRO A 668 1.47 20.27 9.95
N VAL A 669 0.78 20.60 11.04
CA VAL A 669 0.53 21.98 11.47
C VAL A 669 1.23 22.24 12.81
N ILE A 670 2.17 23.19 12.80
CA ILE A 670 2.96 23.59 13.96
C ILE A 670 2.26 24.75 14.69
N VAL A 671 2.12 24.63 16.01
CA VAL A 671 1.46 25.59 16.91
C VAL A 671 2.46 26.10 17.95
N GLY A 672 2.36 27.37 18.33
CA GLY A 672 3.19 28.00 19.39
C GLY A 672 4.18 29.06 18.88
N LEU A 673 4.82 28.82 17.73
CA LEU A 673 5.94 29.64 17.21
C LEU A 673 5.59 31.08 16.76
N LYS A 674 4.32 31.48 16.77
CA LYS A 674 3.86 32.79 16.26
C LYS A 674 4.60 33.98 16.90
N LEU A 675 4.87 33.91 18.20
CA LEU A 675 5.49 35.01 18.95
C LEU A 675 6.99 35.18 18.68
N LEU A 676 7.67 34.15 18.17
CA LEU A 676 9.07 34.26 17.73
C LEU A 676 9.23 34.99 16.39
N ALA A 677 8.12 35.26 15.68
CA ALA A 677 8.08 35.96 14.40
C ALA A 677 9.13 35.49 13.37
N PRO A 678 9.22 34.18 13.08
CA PRO A 678 10.28 33.59 12.25
C PRO A 678 10.39 34.24 10.88
N SER A 679 11.60 34.57 10.47
CA SER A 679 11.89 35.25 9.21
C SER A 679 11.77 34.32 8.00
N ARG A 680 11.88 34.93 6.80
CA ARG A 680 11.91 34.18 5.53
C ARG A 680 13.11 33.24 5.40
N ASP A 681 14.22 33.50 6.09
CA ASP A 681 15.40 32.64 6.08
C ASP A 681 15.30 31.54 7.17
N ASP A 682 14.66 31.84 8.30
CA ASP A 682 14.33 30.83 9.33
C ASP A 682 13.37 29.76 8.78
N LEU A 683 12.29 30.20 8.10
CA LEU A 683 11.34 29.31 7.42
C LEU A 683 11.98 28.53 6.26
N LYS A 684 13.03 29.06 5.64
CA LYS A 684 13.83 28.37 4.62
C LYS A 684 14.69 27.27 5.25
N ALA A 685 15.39 27.57 6.34
CA ALA A 685 16.21 26.61 7.06
C ALA A 685 15.37 25.46 7.64
N PHE A 686 14.22 25.79 8.26
CA PHE A 686 13.21 24.83 8.67
C PHE A 686 12.72 23.97 7.49
N GLY A 687 12.27 24.60 6.40
CA GLY A 687 11.68 23.90 5.25
C GLY A 687 12.67 22.95 4.54
N ALA A 688 13.94 23.33 4.45
CA ALA A 688 14.99 22.49 3.87
C ALA A 688 15.33 21.27 4.74
N ALA A 689 15.44 21.46 6.05
CA ALA A 689 15.69 20.35 6.98
C ALA A 689 14.47 19.41 7.08
N PHE A 690 13.25 19.96 7.04
CA PHE A 690 12.00 19.20 6.94
C PHE A 690 11.96 18.33 5.67
N ALA A 691 12.22 18.93 4.50
CA ALA A 691 12.21 18.25 3.20
C ALA A 691 13.29 17.18 3.02
N THR A 692 14.30 17.15 3.91
CA THR A 692 15.41 16.18 3.91
C THR A 692 14.96 14.82 4.42
N VAL A 693 14.19 14.78 5.52
CA VAL A 693 13.71 13.54 6.14
C VAL A 693 12.24 13.24 5.82
N SER A 694 11.45 14.25 5.46
CA SER A 694 10.03 14.09 5.11
C SER A 694 9.80 13.93 3.60
N SER A 695 8.84 13.06 3.27
CA SER A 695 8.23 12.97 1.94
C SER A 695 7.04 13.94 1.76
N ALA A 696 6.53 14.55 2.83
CA ALA A 696 5.43 15.49 2.77
C ALA A 696 5.81 16.77 1.98
N PRO A 697 4.93 17.30 1.11
CA PRO A 697 5.26 18.40 0.21
C PRO A 697 5.11 19.80 0.83
N MET A 698 4.62 19.89 2.07
CA MET A 698 4.40 21.15 2.80
C MET A 698 4.20 20.92 4.29
N PHE A 699 4.37 22.00 5.06
CA PHE A 699 3.92 22.16 6.45
C PHE A 699 3.02 23.41 6.59
N HIS A 700 2.33 23.52 7.72
CA HIS A 700 1.61 24.72 8.16
C HIS A 700 2.20 25.23 9.48
N MET A 701 2.21 26.53 9.73
CA MET A 701 2.63 27.12 11.01
C MET A 701 1.64 28.23 11.42
N VAL A 702 0.94 28.02 12.53
CA VAL A 702 -0.24 28.82 12.90
C VAL A 702 0.14 30.27 13.20
N GLY A 703 -0.51 31.20 12.49
CA GLY A 703 -0.24 32.63 12.55
C GLY A 703 1.00 33.10 11.79
N VAL A 704 1.66 32.22 11.03
CA VAL A 704 2.90 32.48 10.28
C VAL A 704 2.75 32.18 8.79
N THR A 705 2.37 30.95 8.42
CA THR A 705 2.17 30.56 7.00
C THR A 705 0.82 31.09 6.47
N PRO A 706 0.68 31.47 5.18
CA PRO A 706 -0.48 32.21 4.67
C PRO A 706 -1.84 31.55 4.85
N GLU A 707 -1.90 30.20 4.78
CA GLU A 707 -3.12 29.40 4.93
C GLU A 707 -3.50 29.22 6.41
N ALA A 708 -2.53 28.98 7.29
CA ALA A 708 -2.72 28.67 8.71
C ALA A 708 -2.97 29.91 9.59
N LYS A 709 -3.97 30.74 9.26
CA LYS A 709 -4.35 31.90 10.11
C LYS A 709 -4.83 31.47 11.51
N THR A 710 -5.52 30.34 11.57
CA THR A 710 -5.90 29.60 12.78
C THR A 710 -5.57 28.12 12.56
N LEU A 711 -5.69 27.30 13.62
CA LEU A 711 -5.52 25.85 13.52
C LEU A 711 -6.64 25.22 12.65
N ASP A 712 -7.89 25.63 12.88
CA ASP A 712 -9.07 25.10 12.21
C ASP A 712 -9.11 25.41 10.70
N ALA A 713 -8.41 26.46 10.26
CA ALA A 713 -8.33 26.84 8.85
C ALA A 713 -7.58 25.83 7.97
N VAL A 714 -6.76 24.96 8.56
CA VAL A 714 -5.90 24.00 7.85
C VAL A 714 -6.11 22.54 8.25
N ILE A 715 -6.98 22.27 9.22
CA ILE A 715 -7.44 20.92 9.57
C ILE A 715 -8.70 20.58 8.75
N ARG A 716 -8.94 19.29 8.46
CA ARG A 716 -10.19 18.86 7.83
C ARG A 716 -11.36 18.98 8.82
N PRO A 717 -12.46 19.69 8.50
CA PRO A 717 -13.64 19.76 9.36
C PRO A 717 -14.15 18.37 9.74
N GLY A 718 -14.38 18.14 11.04
CA GLY A 718 -14.83 16.84 11.57
C GLY A 718 -13.74 15.75 11.65
N SER A 719 -12.47 16.08 11.41
CA SER A 719 -11.34 15.19 11.73
C SER A 719 -10.72 15.53 13.09
N ASP A 720 -10.12 14.53 13.72
CA ASP A 720 -9.26 14.68 14.91
C ASP A 720 -7.83 14.21 14.55
N PRO A 721 -6.96 15.12 14.06
CA PRO A 721 -5.61 14.75 13.67
C PRO A 721 -4.72 14.45 14.88
N ARG A 722 -3.82 13.47 14.76
CA ARG A 722 -2.88 13.10 15.82
C ARG A 722 -2.16 14.35 16.35
N SER A 723 -2.21 14.59 17.65
CA SER A 723 -1.44 15.64 18.32
C SER A 723 -0.14 15.08 18.92
N VAL A 724 0.94 15.86 18.84
CA VAL A 724 2.23 15.58 19.49
C VAL A 724 2.75 16.87 20.13
N ASP A 725 2.99 16.83 21.43
CA ASP A 725 3.65 17.91 22.16
C ASP A 725 5.17 17.71 22.11
N VAL A 726 5.90 18.72 21.65
CA VAL A 726 7.37 18.72 21.50
C VAL A 726 7.97 19.67 22.51
N ARG A 727 8.93 19.20 23.30
CA ARG A 727 9.73 20.04 24.22
C ARG A 727 11.13 20.20 23.64
N ILE A 728 11.83 21.26 24.03
CA ILE A 728 13.22 21.54 23.64
C ILE A 728 14.13 20.29 23.70
N LYS A 729 14.10 19.56 24.83
CA LYS A 729 14.94 18.36 25.03
C LYS A 729 14.67 17.22 24.04
N ASP A 730 13.51 17.19 23.39
CA ASP A 730 13.16 16.18 22.40
C ASP A 730 13.86 16.43 21.04
N LEU A 731 14.52 17.59 20.89
CA LEU A 731 15.40 17.94 19.76
C LEU A 731 16.85 17.41 19.95
N ILE A 732 17.26 17.03 21.17
CA ILE A 732 18.62 16.53 21.47
C ILE A 732 19.02 15.31 20.60
N PRO A 733 18.14 14.30 20.35
CA PRO A 733 18.47 13.20 19.45
C PRO A 733 18.77 13.69 18.02
N CYS A 734 18.04 14.70 17.53
CA CYS A 734 18.28 15.30 16.22
C CYS A 734 19.61 16.05 16.20
N TRP A 735 19.96 16.80 17.26
CA TRP A 735 21.23 17.50 17.38
C TRP A 735 22.43 16.54 17.33
N ASN A 736 22.34 15.45 18.08
CA ASN A 736 23.34 14.38 18.09
C ASN A 736 23.38 13.59 16.76
N THR A 737 22.32 13.64 15.95
CA THR A 737 22.30 13.01 14.61
C THR A 737 23.02 13.88 13.57
N LEU A 738 22.84 15.20 13.64
CA LEU A 738 23.47 16.15 12.72
C LEU A 738 24.95 16.44 13.06
N ASN A 739 25.35 16.23 14.32
CA ASN A 739 26.75 16.28 14.75
C ASN A 739 27.40 14.88 14.70
N SER A 740 27.88 14.48 13.52
CA SER A 740 28.51 13.16 13.28
C SER A 740 30.00 13.09 13.66
N ALA A 741 30.61 14.24 13.94
CA ALA A 741 31.92 14.37 14.57
C ALA A 741 31.84 14.07 16.08
N VAL A 742 32.88 13.45 16.65
CA VAL A 742 32.88 13.02 18.06
C VAL A 742 34.22 13.37 18.70
N GLY A 743 34.17 14.10 19.82
CA GLY A 743 35.35 14.60 20.52
C GLY A 743 35.81 15.98 20.01
N LEU A 744 36.92 16.45 20.58
CA LEU A 744 37.54 17.75 20.29
C LEU A 744 38.43 17.67 19.05
N GLN A 745 37.84 17.37 17.89
CA GLN A 745 38.51 17.49 16.59
C GLN A 745 38.42 18.95 16.12
N SER A 746 39.44 19.46 15.41
CA SER A 746 39.40 20.78 14.78
C SER A 746 38.35 20.87 13.69
N VAL A 747 37.85 22.08 13.40
CA VAL A 747 37.04 22.36 12.21
C VAL A 747 37.96 22.82 11.09
N ASP A 748 38.09 22.05 10.01
CA ASP A 748 38.99 22.38 8.91
C ASP A 748 38.28 23.17 7.79
N LEU A 749 36.94 23.08 7.71
CA LEU A 749 36.12 23.81 6.75
C LEU A 749 34.77 24.24 7.33
N VAL A 750 34.35 25.46 7.03
CA VAL A 750 33.03 26.02 7.33
C VAL A 750 32.22 26.16 6.04
N SER A 751 31.06 25.51 5.99
CA SER A 751 30.22 25.35 4.80
C SER A 751 28.83 25.99 4.97
N LEU A 752 28.57 27.03 4.17
CA LEU A 752 27.38 27.87 4.29
C LEU A 752 26.63 27.94 2.94
N GLY A 753 25.29 28.00 2.95
CA GLY A 753 24.49 28.13 1.72
C GLY A 753 23.76 26.88 1.22
N ASN A 754 23.28 26.00 2.11
CA ASN A 754 22.37 24.92 1.73
C ASN A 754 21.02 25.01 2.48
N PRO A 755 19.94 25.55 1.88
CA PRO A 755 19.84 26.12 0.53
C PRO A 755 20.64 27.41 0.35
N HIS A 756 20.84 27.83 -0.90
CA HIS A 756 21.65 29.00 -1.27
C HIS A 756 21.36 30.23 -0.41
N PHE A 757 22.44 30.87 0.04
CA PHE A 757 22.38 32.02 0.94
C PHE A 757 21.63 33.22 0.33
N SER A 758 20.87 33.91 1.18
CA SER A 758 20.14 35.14 0.89
C SER A 758 21.04 36.37 1.09
N LEU A 759 20.61 37.52 0.56
CA LEU A 759 21.30 38.80 0.80
C LEU A 759 21.27 39.21 2.29
N THR A 760 20.27 38.74 3.04
CA THR A 760 20.14 38.96 4.48
C THR A 760 21.16 38.13 5.26
N GLU A 761 21.34 36.86 4.90
CA GLU A 761 22.35 35.98 5.51
C GLU A 761 23.77 36.43 5.19
N ILE A 762 24.04 36.84 3.95
CA ILE A 762 25.35 37.40 3.56
C ILE A 762 25.64 38.67 4.38
N ARG A 763 24.63 39.54 4.59
CA ARG A 763 24.75 40.72 5.45
C ARG A 763 24.97 40.37 6.93
N ARG A 764 24.31 39.32 7.44
CA ARG A 764 24.50 38.82 8.81
C ARG A 764 25.90 38.22 8.99
N LEU A 765 26.38 37.45 8.02
CA LEU A 765 27.75 36.92 7.99
C LEU A 765 28.79 38.05 8.00
N ALA A 766 28.64 39.06 7.12
CA ALA A 766 29.53 40.23 7.10
C ALA A 766 29.55 40.98 8.43
N ALA A 767 28.39 41.15 9.08
CA ALA A 767 28.31 41.74 10.42
C ALA A 767 28.98 40.89 11.51
N LEU A 768 28.94 39.55 11.41
CA LEU A 768 29.60 38.63 12.34
C LEU A 768 31.12 38.54 12.13
N CYS A 769 31.60 38.70 10.89
CA CYS A 769 33.02 38.66 10.52
C CYS A 769 33.76 39.98 10.76
N ARG A 770 33.05 41.12 10.82
CA ARG A 770 33.65 42.45 10.87
C ARG A 770 34.56 42.65 12.10
N GLY A 771 35.81 43.03 11.83
CA GLY A 771 36.83 43.24 12.89
C GLY A 771 37.42 41.95 13.47
N ARG A 772 37.16 40.80 12.84
CA ARG A 772 37.71 39.48 13.19
C ARG A 772 38.60 38.98 12.04
N THR A 773 39.39 37.94 12.33
CA THR A 773 40.21 37.23 11.34
C THR A 773 39.99 35.73 11.53
N LYS A 774 39.85 34.97 10.43
CA LYS A 774 39.83 33.51 10.49
C LYS A 774 41.22 32.95 10.82
N GLN A 775 41.32 31.69 11.25
CA GLN A 775 42.58 30.95 11.20
C GLN A 775 42.96 30.66 9.74
N ASP A 776 44.25 30.69 9.38
CA ASP A 776 44.70 30.61 7.99
C ASP A 776 44.36 29.28 7.31
N ASP A 777 44.45 28.17 8.05
CA ASP A 777 44.18 26.80 7.63
C ASP A 777 42.67 26.49 7.43
N ILE A 778 41.80 27.14 8.19
CA ILE A 778 40.34 26.90 8.09
C ILE A 778 39.77 27.51 6.82
N THR A 779 39.16 26.67 5.99
CA THR A 779 38.52 27.09 4.74
C THR A 779 37.08 27.56 5.00
N VAL A 780 36.66 28.74 4.50
CA VAL A 780 35.28 29.23 4.66
C VAL A 780 34.65 29.44 3.29
N VAL A 781 33.55 28.73 3.01
CA VAL A 781 32.91 28.73 1.67
C VAL A 781 31.42 29.02 1.79
N VAL A 782 30.93 29.96 0.96
CA VAL A 782 29.51 30.35 0.86
C VAL A 782 28.96 30.04 -0.53
N THR A 783 27.91 29.25 -0.61
CA THR A 783 27.16 28.99 -1.86
C THR A 783 25.93 29.89 -1.99
N CYS A 784 25.79 30.59 -3.12
CA CYS A 784 24.64 31.47 -3.37
C CYS A 784 24.27 31.55 -4.86
N GLY A 785 23.04 31.94 -5.15
CA GLY A 785 22.56 32.10 -6.52
C GLY A 785 23.15 33.34 -7.21
N ARG A 786 23.30 33.28 -8.55
CA ARG A 786 23.88 34.36 -9.38
C ARG A 786 23.32 35.75 -9.09
N ALA A 787 22.00 35.85 -8.88
CA ALA A 787 21.32 37.10 -8.57
C ALA A 787 21.71 37.64 -7.19
N THR A 788 21.71 36.79 -6.16
CA THR A 788 22.09 37.16 -4.79
C THR A 788 23.55 37.58 -4.72
N TYR A 789 24.46 36.86 -5.40
CA TYR A 789 25.86 37.26 -5.51
C TYR A 789 26.01 38.65 -6.14
N GLY A 790 25.34 38.92 -7.27
CA GLY A 790 25.37 40.24 -7.91
C GLY A 790 24.88 41.38 -7.02
N LEU A 791 23.81 41.17 -6.25
CA LEU A 791 23.31 42.13 -5.26
C LEU A 791 24.28 42.32 -4.07
N ALA A 792 24.96 41.25 -3.65
CA ALA A 792 25.96 41.31 -2.58
C ALA A 792 27.24 42.05 -3.03
N CYS A 793 27.68 41.88 -4.28
CA CYS A 793 28.75 42.70 -4.88
C CYS A 793 28.36 44.18 -4.91
N GLN A 794 27.15 44.51 -5.38
CA GLN A 794 26.64 45.90 -5.42
C GLN A 794 26.53 46.55 -4.04
N ALA A 795 26.39 45.73 -2.98
CA ALA A 795 26.36 46.18 -1.59
C ALA A 795 27.74 46.22 -0.90
N GLY A 796 28.84 45.89 -1.62
CA GLY A 796 30.20 45.79 -1.05
C GLY A 796 30.44 44.58 -0.14
N LEU A 797 29.43 43.74 0.09
CA LEU A 797 29.47 42.64 1.07
C LEU A 797 30.38 41.48 0.62
N VAL A 798 30.56 41.30 -0.69
CA VAL A 798 31.45 40.26 -1.22
C VAL A 798 32.91 40.60 -0.94
N GLU A 799 33.34 41.84 -1.21
CA GLU A 799 34.70 42.32 -0.93
C GLU A 799 35.00 42.31 0.57
N GLU A 800 34.06 42.74 1.43
CA GLU A 800 34.19 42.67 2.89
C GLU A 800 34.40 41.22 3.40
N LEU A 801 33.74 40.24 2.79
CA LEU A 801 33.84 38.83 3.18
C LEU A 801 35.03 38.10 2.54
N GLU A 802 35.42 38.47 1.32
CA GLU A 802 36.65 37.96 0.69
C GLU A 802 37.90 38.46 1.44
N MET A 803 37.88 39.67 2.02
CA MET A 803 38.91 40.13 2.97
C MET A 803 38.97 39.34 4.29
N PHE A 804 37.84 38.79 4.76
CA PHE A 804 37.83 37.83 5.89
C PHE A 804 38.32 36.43 5.47
N GLY A 805 38.47 36.17 4.17
CA GLY A 805 38.87 34.87 3.62
C GLY A 805 37.70 33.93 3.28
N VAL A 806 36.49 34.47 3.09
CA VAL A 806 35.36 33.71 2.53
C VAL A 806 35.54 33.51 1.03
N GLN A 807 35.32 32.29 0.55
CA GLN A 807 35.26 31.97 -0.87
C GLN A 807 33.79 31.82 -1.32
N PHE A 808 33.35 32.64 -2.27
CA PHE A 808 32.00 32.50 -2.84
C PHE A 808 31.96 31.49 -3.98
N VAL A 809 31.05 30.52 -3.90
CA VAL A 809 30.72 29.55 -4.96
C VAL A 809 29.32 29.86 -5.51
N THR A 810 29.15 29.74 -6.83
CA THR A 810 27.88 29.99 -7.52
C THR A 810 27.49 28.80 -8.39
N ASP A 811 26.23 28.75 -8.82
CA ASP A 811 25.63 27.74 -9.70
C ASP A 811 25.53 26.31 -9.14
N THR A 812 26.38 25.92 -8.20
CA THR A 812 26.36 24.62 -7.50
C THR A 812 26.09 24.79 -6.01
N CYS A 813 25.41 23.80 -5.42
CA CYS A 813 25.02 23.75 -4.01
C CYS A 813 25.71 22.58 -3.30
N TRP A 814 25.96 22.70 -1.99
CA TRP A 814 26.76 21.77 -1.19
C TRP A 814 26.49 20.26 -1.37
N CYS A 815 25.25 19.86 -1.65
CA CYS A 815 24.93 18.45 -1.94
C CYS A 815 25.62 17.90 -3.22
N MET A 816 26.26 18.75 -4.02
CA MET A 816 26.99 18.43 -5.25
C MET A 816 28.49 18.74 -5.15
N ILE A 817 28.94 19.36 -4.06
CA ILE A 817 30.32 19.86 -3.94
C ILE A 817 31.22 18.77 -3.38
N THR A 818 32.26 18.45 -4.13
CA THR A 818 33.24 17.40 -3.86
C THR A 818 34.67 17.98 -3.84
N GLU A 819 35.68 17.12 -3.77
CA GLU A 819 37.07 17.51 -3.98
C GLU A 819 37.29 18.06 -5.41
N PRO A 820 38.17 19.08 -5.59
CA PRO A 820 39.01 19.72 -4.58
C PRO A 820 38.41 20.99 -3.96
N ILE A 821 37.13 21.32 -4.22
CA ILE A 821 36.45 22.48 -3.61
C ILE A 821 36.26 22.26 -2.10
N ILE A 822 35.98 21.02 -1.70
CA ILE A 822 36.36 20.52 -0.37
C ILE A 822 37.85 20.14 -0.47
N PRO A 823 38.76 20.76 0.31
CA PRO A 823 40.17 20.35 0.31
C PRO A 823 40.33 18.88 0.71
N PRO A 824 41.19 18.09 0.04
CA PRO A 824 41.39 16.68 0.39
C PRO A 824 41.81 16.45 1.86
N SER A 825 42.42 17.45 2.50
CA SER A 825 42.82 17.47 3.92
C SER A 825 41.70 17.76 4.92
N THR A 826 40.49 18.15 4.49
CA THR A 826 39.37 18.51 5.38
C THR A 826 38.77 17.27 6.03
N HIS A 827 39.10 16.97 7.28
CA HIS A 827 38.58 15.84 8.04
C HIS A 827 37.22 16.16 8.67
N ALA A 828 37.01 17.39 9.14
CA ALA A 828 35.79 17.87 9.75
C ALA A 828 35.27 19.17 9.11
N ILE A 829 33.96 19.18 8.85
CA ILE A 829 33.19 20.25 8.22
C ILE A 829 32.17 20.78 9.22
N MET A 830 32.09 22.09 9.43
CA MET A 830 31.01 22.74 10.17
C MET A 830 29.98 23.35 9.21
N THR A 831 28.70 23.34 9.58
CA THR A 831 27.62 23.99 8.81
C THR A 831 26.48 24.49 9.69
N ASN A 832 25.74 25.49 9.21
CA ASN A 832 24.44 25.87 9.77
C ASN A 832 23.24 25.21 9.06
N SER A 833 23.49 24.31 8.11
CA SER A 833 22.46 23.60 7.35
C SER A 833 22.12 22.23 7.95
N GLY A 834 20.87 22.05 8.36
CA GLY A 834 20.34 20.72 8.70
C GLY A 834 20.27 19.76 7.50
N LYS A 835 20.08 20.28 6.27
CA LYS A 835 20.09 19.48 5.03
C LYS A 835 21.51 18.98 4.70
N TYR A 836 22.53 19.83 4.84
CA TYR A 836 23.92 19.42 4.56
C TYR A 836 24.55 18.62 5.71
N ALA A 837 24.24 18.90 6.97
CA ALA A 837 24.72 18.08 8.10
C ALA A 837 24.20 16.62 8.05
N HIS A 838 23.02 16.40 7.46
CA HIS A 838 22.46 15.06 7.21
C HIS A 838 23.13 14.35 6.01
N TYR A 839 23.15 14.99 4.83
CA TYR A 839 23.67 14.33 3.61
C TYR A 839 25.21 14.32 3.51
N GLY A 840 25.86 15.35 4.03
CA GLY A 840 27.30 15.60 3.91
C GLY A 840 28.20 14.43 4.34
N PRO A 841 27.95 13.75 5.49
CA PRO A 841 28.73 12.59 5.91
C PRO A 841 28.72 11.44 4.89
N GLY A 842 27.59 11.21 4.22
CA GLY A 842 27.45 10.18 3.18
C GLY A 842 28.06 10.61 1.84
N LEU A 843 27.86 11.88 1.44
CA LEU A 843 28.35 12.43 0.17
C LEU A 843 29.87 12.66 0.12
N THR A 844 30.50 12.94 1.27
CA THR A 844 31.90 13.41 1.34
C THR A 844 32.83 12.49 2.13
N GLY A 845 32.27 11.55 2.91
CA GLY A 845 33.01 10.73 3.87
C GLY A 845 33.61 11.49 5.07
N ARG A 846 33.42 12.81 5.16
CA ARG A 846 33.99 13.67 6.20
C ARG A 846 33.09 13.74 7.44
N LYS A 847 33.63 14.22 8.55
CA LYS A 847 32.89 14.42 9.81
C LYS A 847 32.17 15.76 9.83
N PHE A 848 31.01 15.83 10.48
CA PHE A 848 30.18 17.04 10.49
C PHE A 848 29.90 17.56 11.90
N TYR A 849 30.03 18.88 12.04
CA TYR A 849 29.51 19.69 13.13
C TYR A 849 28.36 20.56 12.62
N PHE A 850 27.31 20.71 13.43
CA PHE A 850 26.14 21.54 13.13
C PHE A 850 25.92 22.55 14.25
N GLY A 851 25.66 23.81 13.89
CA GLY A 851 25.45 24.91 14.84
C GLY A 851 24.93 26.18 14.16
N SER A 852 24.87 27.30 14.90
CA SER A 852 24.37 28.58 14.34
C SER A 852 25.39 29.30 13.45
N LEU A 853 24.94 30.30 12.71
CA LEU A 853 25.81 31.12 11.86
C LEU A 853 26.90 31.85 12.66
N ALA A 854 26.59 32.27 13.90
CA ALA A 854 27.57 32.83 14.82
C ALA A 854 28.63 31.79 15.21
N GLN A 855 28.19 30.61 15.65
CA GLN A 855 29.08 29.48 15.98
C GLN A 855 29.98 29.05 14.81
N CYS A 856 29.48 29.13 13.57
CA CYS A 856 30.28 28.88 12.35
C CYS A 856 31.42 29.91 12.16
N VAL A 857 31.17 31.19 12.46
CA VAL A 857 32.22 32.24 12.41
C VAL A 857 33.16 32.11 13.62
N ASP A 858 32.67 31.69 14.78
CA ASP A 858 33.49 31.43 15.96
C ASP A 858 34.47 30.27 15.71
N ALA A 859 34.01 29.16 15.12
CA ALA A 859 34.88 28.07 14.68
C ALA A 859 35.91 28.54 13.64
N ALA A 860 35.49 29.34 12.64
CA ALA A 860 36.42 29.92 11.66
C ALA A 860 37.52 30.79 12.29
N CYS A 861 37.24 31.44 13.42
CA CYS A 861 38.23 32.24 14.16
C CYS A 861 39.06 31.43 15.18
N GLY A 862 38.52 30.31 15.68
CA GLY A 862 39.05 29.62 16.86
C GLY A 862 39.52 28.18 16.67
N GLY A 863 39.25 27.54 15.53
CA GLY A 863 39.61 26.14 15.25
C GLY A 863 38.77 25.08 15.97
N SER A 864 38.28 25.39 17.17
CA SER A 864 37.38 24.52 17.92
C SER A 864 35.95 24.53 17.35
N PRO A 865 35.25 23.38 17.32
CA PRO A 865 33.81 23.33 17.13
C PRO A 865 33.10 23.98 18.31
N ALA A 866 31.89 24.48 18.09
CA ALA A 866 31.09 25.07 19.16
C ALA A 866 30.40 23.99 20.02
N ASP A 867 30.26 24.27 21.31
CA ASP A 867 29.40 23.51 22.20
C ASP A 867 27.93 23.56 21.78
N ARG A 868 27.12 22.64 22.30
CA ARG A 868 25.65 22.68 22.13
C ARG A 868 25.12 24.04 22.64
N PRO A 869 24.22 24.72 21.89
CA PRO A 869 23.60 25.97 22.32
C PRO A 869 22.96 25.84 23.70
N ARG A 870 23.07 26.90 24.53
CA ARG A 870 22.57 26.90 25.92
C ARG A 870 21.06 26.68 26.04
N TRP A 871 20.32 26.88 24.95
CA TRP A 871 18.88 26.64 24.89
C TRP A 871 18.53 25.14 24.75
N LEU A 872 19.48 24.20 24.64
CA LEU A 872 19.25 22.78 24.30
C LEU A 872 19.96 21.73 25.21
#